data_AF-A0A2E5SGC7-F1
#
_entry.id   AF-A0A2E5SGC7-F1
#
_cell.length_a   1.000
_cell.length_b   1.000
_cell.length_c   1.000
_cell.angle_alpha   90.00
_cell.angle_beta   90.00
_cell.angle_gamma   90.00
#
_symmetry.space_group_name_H-M   'P 1'
#
loop_
_entity.id
_entity.type
_entity.pdbx_description
1 polymer ?
#
loop_
_entity_poly.entity_id
_entity_poly.type
_entity_poly.pdbx_seq_one_letter_code
_entity_poly.pdbx_strand_id
1 'polypeptide(L)'
;MKKYVYSFINGKAEGSATMNKLLGGKGANLAEMTNLSIPVPPGFTISTDVCTYYMKHNRFPKGLKAQVSEAINKLESYMKKQFGGINNPLLFSVRSGARQSMPGMMETVLNIGLTTKTTSALIKKTNNPQFVYDSLRRLMMMYADVVIEKSNYTQIKHPGIRVELEKILEETKRKYSFNNDSDLTEQALIEVCDLFNQTIKQRFKIEFPNNASTQLWGAIEAVFKSWNGKRAFEYRNIENIPHTWGTAVNVQCMVFGNMGKKSATGVAFTRNPSTGENEFFGEWLPNAQGEDVVAGIRTPQPILNNSKKDLKYQMPAVYQELYEVQSKLEKHYKEMQDLEFTIENQKLWILQTRTGKRNGIATIKIALDMYKEKLQSQSEIIAKIEPDHINEILLPTINESTVKNLNPVGAGLPAGPGCATGQVVFNPQDAEEQYNKGNKVILIREETSPEDVQGMFVSNAILTSRGGMTSHAALVARGWGKCCIVGCNELIIDYDNNQAFLNQQIIKRGDWITLDGSKGLIYKKQLPLIKPALKKNIIFNSLLNMLNKKRALLVRTNADQPKDAQAALDMGASGIGLCRTEHMFFDKERIKIMRQIILAPNKKKRRESIMQLLPYQKTDFYQILKTMDSKPVTIRLLDPPLHEFLPTQKKQIKDLAIELKISVKKLEAIIDNLHELNPMLGHRGCRLGITFPEITEMQTRAICEATIQLLKKGLKPKPEIMIPLVGNIEEFINQKKIVIKTIKTIKTKHKIKYLNIKIGTMIELPRACFIANKIAQHADFISFGTNDLTQTTFGFSRDDIGSFLPQYLEQNILSNDPFQHLDETGVGELIKIAIKRAKSTNSKIKIGVCGEHGGDPKSINFLSKMGIDYVSCSPYRVPIASLTLSKISR
;
A
#
# COMPACT_ATOMS: atom_id res chain seq x y z
N MET A 1 -28.21 32.26 -13.91
CA MET A 1 -28.56 30.96 -13.28
C MET A 1 -27.29 30.16 -13.06
N LYS A 2 -27.18 29.40 -11.96
CA LYS A 2 -26.02 28.51 -11.72
C LYS A 2 -26.08 27.33 -12.69
N LYS A 3 -24.95 27.01 -13.34
CA LYS A 3 -24.82 25.88 -14.28
C LYS A 3 -24.58 24.58 -13.50
N TYR A 4 -25.34 23.54 -13.84
CA TYR A 4 -25.31 22.22 -13.19
C TYR A 4 -25.01 21.09 -14.17
N VAL A 5 -25.33 21.27 -15.45
CA VAL A 5 -25.16 20.27 -16.50
C VAL A 5 -24.09 20.70 -17.49
N TYR A 6 -23.17 19.79 -17.82
CA TYR A 6 -22.04 20.02 -18.72
C TYR A 6 -22.04 18.97 -19.83
N SER A 7 -22.27 19.38 -21.08
CA SER A 7 -22.37 18.46 -22.21
C SER A 7 -21.01 18.11 -22.83
N PHE A 8 -20.89 16.90 -23.36
CA PHE A 8 -19.79 16.45 -24.21
C PHE A 8 -20.36 15.81 -25.48
N ILE A 9 -20.35 16.56 -26.60
CA ILE A 9 -21.04 16.22 -27.84
C ILE A 9 -20.18 16.66 -29.04
N ASN A 10 -20.08 15.81 -30.06
CA ASN A 10 -19.47 16.16 -31.35
C ASN A 10 -18.01 16.67 -31.26
N GLY A 11 -17.15 16.00 -30.49
CA GLY A 11 -15.75 16.39 -30.35
C GLY A 11 -15.53 17.71 -29.59
N LYS A 12 -16.58 18.27 -28.96
CA LYS A 12 -16.50 19.43 -28.08
C LYS A 12 -17.17 19.12 -26.74
N ALA A 13 -16.48 19.44 -25.66
CA ALA A 13 -17.03 19.35 -24.32
C ALA A 13 -17.00 20.70 -23.62
N GLU A 14 -18.01 20.94 -22.79
CA GLU A 14 -18.08 22.12 -21.91
C GLU A 14 -17.19 22.00 -20.67
N GLY A 15 -16.54 20.84 -20.50
CA GLY A 15 -15.61 20.53 -19.42
C GLY A 15 -14.21 20.14 -19.91
N SER A 16 -13.33 19.81 -18.97
CA SER A 16 -11.98 19.28 -19.22
C SER A 16 -11.48 18.47 -18.01
N ALA A 17 -10.32 17.81 -18.15
CA ALA A 17 -9.68 17.06 -17.07
C ALA A 17 -9.43 17.92 -15.81
N THR A 18 -9.23 19.23 -15.97
CA THR A 18 -9.00 20.18 -14.85
C THR A 18 -10.23 20.37 -13.95
N MET A 19 -11.43 20.08 -14.46
CA MET A 19 -12.70 20.24 -13.75
C MET A 19 -13.09 19.03 -12.91
N ASN A 20 -12.13 18.17 -12.55
CA ASN A 20 -12.34 16.96 -11.74
C ASN A 20 -13.11 17.23 -10.42
N LYS A 21 -12.87 18.37 -9.76
CA LYS A 21 -13.63 18.75 -8.54
C LYS A 21 -15.14 18.88 -8.77
N LEU A 22 -15.55 19.32 -9.96
CA LEU A 22 -16.93 19.65 -10.30
C LEU A 22 -17.63 18.51 -11.05
N LEU A 23 -16.91 17.85 -11.97
CA LEU A 23 -17.46 16.81 -12.86
C LEU A 23 -17.14 15.38 -12.39
N GLY A 24 -16.38 15.26 -11.30
CA GLY A 24 -15.76 14.01 -10.90
C GLY A 24 -14.67 13.56 -11.89
N GLY A 25 -13.97 12.49 -11.54
CA GLY A 25 -12.89 11.96 -12.39
C GLY A 25 -13.41 11.44 -13.72
N LYS A 26 -14.55 10.74 -13.70
CA LYS A 26 -15.16 10.16 -14.92
C LYS A 26 -15.67 11.24 -15.87
N GLY A 27 -16.45 12.21 -15.39
CA GLY A 27 -17.00 13.28 -16.22
C GLY A 27 -15.92 14.20 -16.80
N ALA A 28 -14.89 14.52 -16.00
CA ALA A 28 -13.75 15.30 -16.46
C ALA A 28 -12.97 14.58 -17.58
N ASN A 29 -12.73 13.28 -17.44
CA ASN A 29 -12.03 12.50 -18.46
C ASN A 29 -12.88 12.25 -19.72
N LEU A 30 -14.21 12.08 -19.59
CA LEU A 30 -15.11 12.03 -20.75
C LEU A 30 -15.07 13.33 -21.56
N ALA A 31 -15.08 14.47 -20.87
CA ALA A 31 -14.94 15.77 -21.49
C ALA A 31 -13.57 15.94 -22.18
N GLU A 32 -12.48 15.56 -21.51
CA GLU A 32 -11.12 15.63 -22.07
C GLU A 32 -10.97 14.75 -23.31
N MET A 33 -11.40 13.48 -23.24
CA MET A 33 -11.37 12.58 -24.38
C MET A 33 -12.17 13.12 -25.58
N THR A 34 -13.33 13.71 -25.31
CA THR A 34 -14.15 14.36 -26.35
C THR A 34 -13.38 15.52 -27.01
N ASN A 35 -12.74 16.38 -26.23
CA ASN A 35 -11.91 17.48 -26.75
C ASN A 35 -10.66 16.99 -27.50
N LEU A 36 -10.17 15.78 -27.20
CA LEU A 36 -9.09 15.11 -27.92
C LEU A 36 -9.55 14.38 -29.18
N SER A 37 -10.81 14.54 -29.60
CA SER A 37 -11.38 13.83 -30.75
C SER A 37 -11.28 12.31 -30.65
N ILE A 38 -11.34 11.76 -29.44
CA ILE A 38 -11.47 10.32 -29.21
C ILE A 38 -12.95 9.93 -29.38
N PRO A 39 -13.28 8.77 -29.96
CA PRO A 39 -14.66 8.36 -30.19
C PRO A 39 -15.38 8.03 -28.88
N VAL A 40 -15.88 9.07 -28.20
CA VAL A 40 -16.65 8.96 -26.96
C VAL A 40 -18.14 9.05 -27.28
N PRO A 41 -19.00 8.16 -26.74
CA PRO A 41 -20.44 8.31 -26.90
C PRO A 41 -20.90 9.62 -26.27
N PRO A 42 -21.72 10.43 -26.97
CA PRO A 42 -22.09 11.76 -26.50
C PRO A 42 -22.96 11.68 -25.25
N GLY A 43 -22.92 12.72 -24.43
CA GLY A 43 -23.64 12.76 -23.16
C GLY A 43 -23.50 14.09 -22.42
N PHE A 44 -23.83 14.06 -21.13
CA PHE A 44 -23.62 15.17 -20.22
C PHE A 44 -23.32 14.69 -18.79
N THR A 45 -22.66 15.55 -18.02
CA THR A 45 -22.37 15.34 -16.60
C THR A 45 -23.17 16.34 -15.75
N ILE A 46 -23.85 15.84 -14.73
CA ILE A 46 -24.46 16.62 -13.66
C ILE A 46 -23.42 16.78 -12.54
N SER A 47 -23.14 18.02 -12.15
CA SER A 47 -22.03 18.34 -11.24
C SER A 47 -22.19 17.82 -9.82
N THR A 48 -21.06 17.65 -9.11
CA THR A 48 -20.98 17.28 -7.69
C THR A 48 -21.76 18.23 -6.78
N ASP A 49 -21.83 19.52 -7.13
CA ASP A 49 -22.63 20.53 -6.43
C ASP A 49 -24.11 20.14 -6.29
N VAL A 50 -24.67 19.44 -7.27
CA VAL A 50 -26.06 18.97 -7.23
C VAL A 50 -26.21 17.86 -6.18
N CYS A 51 -25.24 16.94 -6.09
CA CYS A 51 -25.21 15.93 -5.05
C CYS A 51 -25.15 16.57 -3.67
N THR A 52 -24.25 17.53 -3.45
CA THR A 52 -24.11 18.22 -2.16
C THR A 52 -25.38 18.99 -1.80
N TYR A 53 -26.03 19.63 -2.79
CA TYR A 53 -27.32 20.29 -2.57
C TYR A 53 -28.42 19.29 -2.20
N TYR A 54 -28.50 18.17 -2.94
CA TYR A 54 -29.48 17.11 -2.72
C TYR A 54 -29.34 16.51 -1.32
N MET A 55 -28.11 16.21 -0.87
CA MET A 55 -27.86 15.67 0.49
C MET A 55 -28.29 16.61 1.62
N LYS A 56 -28.23 17.93 1.39
CA LYS A 56 -28.62 18.93 2.40
C LYS A 56 -30.12 19.18 2.45
N HIS A 57 -30.83 19.00 1.34
CA HIS A 57 -32.23 19.45 1.21
C HIS A 57 -33.22 18.35 0.83
N ASN A 58 -32.74 17.12 0.57
CA ASN A 58 -33.53 16.00 0.04
C ASN A 58 -34.39 16.37 -1.19
N ARG A 59 -33.90 17.28 -2.02
CA ARG A 59 -34.57 17.73 -3.27
C ARG A 59 -33.55 18.26 -4.27
N PHE A 60 -33.90 18.20 -5.55
CA PHE A 60 -33.07 18.77 -6.61
C PHE A 60 -33.11 20.32 -6.60
N PRO A 61 -32.01 21.00 -7.00
CA PRO A 61 -31.97 22.46 -7.10
C PRO A 61 -32.89 22.96 -8.22
N LYS A 62 -33.45 24.17 -8.04
CA LYS A 62 -34.26 24.83 -9.07
C LYS A 62 -33.44 25.02 -10.34
N GLY A 63 -34.07 24.79 -11.50
CA GLY A 63 -33.42 24.92 -12.82
C GLY A 63 -32.68 23.67 -13.33
N LEU A 64 -32.42 22.67 -12.48
CA LEU A 64 -31.75 21.43 -12.93
C LEU A 64 -32.55 20.70 -14.01
N LYS A 65 -33.87 20.53 -13.81
CA LYS A 65 -34.74 19.82 -14.77
C LYS A 65 -34.67 20.45 -16.16
N ALA A 66 -34.71 21.78 -16.25
CA ALA A 66 -34.63 22.50 -17.52
C ALA A 66 -33.27 22.29 -18.22
N GLN A 67 -32.17 22.35 -17.47
CA GLN A 67 -30.83 22.11 -18.04
C GLN A 67 -30.65 20.66 -18.52
N VAL A 68 -31.20 19.68 -17.80
CA VAL A 68 -31.18 18.27 -18.23
C VAL A 68 -32.00 18.09 -19.52
N SER A 69 -33.21 18.67 -19.59
CA SER A 69 -34.02 18.63 -20.81
C SER A 69 -33.33 19.29 -22.00
N GLU A 70 -32.68 20.44 -21.81
CA GLU A 70 -31.90 21.11 -22.86
C GLU A 70 -30.75 20.22 -23.37
N ALA A 71 -30.04 19.55 -22.46
CA ALA A 71 -28.97 18.63 -22.82
C ALA A 71 -29.48 17.40 -23.58
N ILE A 72 -30.62 16.83 -23.18
CA ILE A 72 -31.27 15.72 -23.90
C ILE A 72 -31.67 16.17 -25.31
N ASN A 73 -32.32 17.33 -25.47
CA ASN A 73 -32.72 17.84 -26.79
C ASN A 73 -31.52 18.02 -27.75
N LYS A 74 -30.39 18.50 -27.23
CA LYS A 74 -29.13 18.59 -27.99
C LYS A 74 -28.62 17.20 -28.42
N LEU A 75 -28.71 16.21 -27.53
CA LEU A 75 -28.33 14.82 -27.84
C LEU A 75 -29.25 14.18 -28.86
N GLU A 76 -30.57 14.39 -28.76
CA GLU A 76 -31.56 13.88 -29.72
C GLU A 76 -31.31 14.42 -31.13
N SER A 77 -31.07 15.73 -31.22
CA SER A 77 -30.76 16.43 -32.48
C SER A 77 -29.48 15.86 -33.12
N TYR A 78 -28.44 15.63 -32.31
CA TYR A 78 -27.16 15.09 -32.80
C TYR A 78 -27.26 13.61 -33.21
N MET A 79 -27.87 12.77 -32.37
CA MET A 79 -27.96 11.33 -32.61
C MET A 79 -29.04 10.97 -33.62
N LYS A 80 -29.94 11.89 -33.97
CA LYS A 80 -31.16 11.64 -34.75
C LYS A 80 -31.99 10.50 -34.16
N LYS A 81 -32.03 10.43 -32.82
CA LYS A 81 -32.77 9.47 -31.99
C LYS A 81 -33.61 10.26 -30.99
N GLN A 82 -34.71 9.70 -30.49
CA GLN A 82 -35.58 10.37 -29.52
C GLN A 82 -35.68 9.56 -28.22
N PHE A 83 -35.48 10.20 -27.08
CA PHE A 83 -35.57 9.58 -25.76
C PHE A 83 -37.04 9.26 -25.44
N GLY A 84 -37.35 7.97 -25.27
CA GLY A 84 -38.73 7.49 -25.17
C GLY A 84 -39.50 7.46 -26.50
N GLY A 85 -38.83 7.65 -27.64
CA GLY A 85 -39.46 7.67 -28.96
C GLY A 85 -39.84 6.28 -29.51
N ILE A 86 -40.85 6.23 -30.39
CA ILE A 86 -41.45 5.00 -30.92
C ILE A 86 -40.87 4.49 -32.25
N ASN A 87 -39.97 5.26 -32.89
CA ASN A 87 -39.37 4.89 -34.17
C ASN A 87 -37.87 4.61 -34.05
N ASN A 88 -37.13 5.51 -33.38
CA ASN A 88 -35.69 5.39 -33.20
C ASN A 88 -35.30 5.79 -31.76
N PRO A 89 -35.46 4.86 -30.80
CA PRO A 89 -35.30 5.18 -29.39
C PRO A 89 -33.84 5.51 -29.04
N LEU A 90 -33.67 6.59 -28.27
CA LEU A 90 -32.43 6.92 -27.59
C LEU A 90 -32.44 6.27 -26.21
N LEU A 91 -31.35 5.59 -25.85
CA LEU A 91 -31.16 4.95 -24.55
C LEU A 91 -29.93 5.54 -23.86
N PHE A 92 -29.95 5.60 -22.54
CA PHE A 92 -28.88 6.16 -21.73
C PHE A 92 -28.27 5.15 -20.75
N SER A 93 -27.00 5.34 -20.45
CA SER A 93 -26.37 4.87 -19.23
C SER A 93 -26.29 6.02 -18.23
N VAL A 94 -26.48 5.71 -16.95
CA VAL A 94 -26.38 6.64 -15.82
C VAL A 94 -25.29 6.09 -14.90
N ARG A 95 -24.13 6.75 -14.89
CA ARG A 95 -22.91 6.29 -14.22
C ARG A 95 -22.46 7.32 -13.19
N SER A 96 -22.23 6.87 -11.97
CA SER A 96 -21.60 7.68 -10.93
C SER A 96 -20.16 8.08 -11.27
N GLY A 97 -19.71 9.20 -10.71
CA GLY A 97 -18.34 9.70 -10.90
C GLY A 97 -17.93 10.66 -9.80
N ALA A 98 -17.24 10.18 -8.78
CA ALA A 98 -16.68 11.01 -7.73
C ALA A 98 -15.34 11.60 -8.16
N ARG A 99 -14.85 12.60 -7.43
CA ARG A 99 -13.55 13.24 -7.67
C ARG A 99 -12.38 12.26 -7.61
N GLN A 100 -12.45 11.35 -6.64
CA GLN A 100 -11.51 10.23 -6.49
C GLN A 100 -12.22 8.95 -6.87
N SER A 101 -11.50 8.06 -7.57
CA SER A 101 -12.05 6.79 -8.03
C SER A 101 -12.40 5.90 -6.84
N MET A 102 -13.65 5.44 -6.77
CA MET A 102 -14.14 4.46 -5.78
C MET A 102 -14.65 3.20 -6.53
N PRO A 103 -13.75 2.32 -7.02
CA PRO A 103 -14.13 1.20 -7.87
C PRO A 103 -15.08 0.24 -7.15
N GLY A 104 -16.18 -0.17 -7.81
CA GLY A 104 -17.16 -1.09 -7.25
C GLY A 104 -18.08 -0.50 -6.16
N MET A 105 -17.82 0.72 -5.66
CA MET A 105 -18.54 1.27 -4.51
C MET A 105 -19.79 2.07 -4.87
N MET A 106 -19.94 2.47 -6.13
CA MET A 106 -21.02 3.34 -6.57
C MET A 106 -21.75 2.72 -7.75
N GLU A 107 -23.03 3.07 -7.83
CA GLU A 107 -23.95 2.37 -8.72
C GLU A 107 -23.88 2.88 -10.17
N THR A 108 -24.29 2.00 -11.09
CA THR A 108 -24.43 2.27 -12.53
C THR A 108 -25.71 1.61 -13.02
N VAL A 109 -26.49 2.33 -13.83
CA VAL A 109 -27.66 1.77 -14.50
C VAL A 109 -27.51 1.97 -16.01
N LEU A 110 -27.70 0.91 -16.78
CA LEU A 110 -27.57 0.86 -18.24
C LEU A 110 -28.96 0.70 -18.86
N ASN A 111 -29.06 0.94 -20.17
CA ASN A 111 -30.28 0.72 -20.97
C ASN A 111 -31.50 1.57 -20.53
N ILE A 112 -31.30 2.67 -19.79
CA ILE A 112 -32.37 3.58 -19.36
C ILE A 112 -33.11 4.12 -20.59
N GLY A 113 -34.43 4.02 -20.57
CA GLY A 113 -35.32 4.37 -21.65
C GLY A 113 -36.04 3.18 -22.28
N LEU A 114 -35.65 1.93 -21.96
CA LEU A 114 -36.40 0.75 -22.39
C LEU A 114 -37.74 0.65 -21.63
N THR A 115 -38.81 0.75 -22.40
CA THR A 115 -40.23 0.68 -22.01
C THR A 115 -40.92 -0.24 -23.01
N THR A 116 -42.16 -0.66 -22.75
CA THR A 116 -42.93 -1.49 -23.71
C THR A 116 -42.92 -0.88 -25.12
N LYS A 117 -43.10 0.45 -25.22
CA LYS A 117 -43.13 1.17 -26.51
C LYS A 117 -41.78 1.17 -27.22
N THR A 118 -40.70 1.51 -26.52
CA THR A 118 -39.36 1.61 -27.11
C THR A 118 -38.75 0.23 -27.39
N THR A 119 -39.14 -0.80 -26.62
CA THR A 119 -38.77 -2.20 -26.87
C THR A 119 -39.29 -2.63 -28.23
N SER A 120 -40.59 -2.47 -28.49
CA SER A 120 -41.17 -2.79 -29.81
C SER A 120 -40.51 -1.99 -30.94
N ALA A 121 -40.19 -0.71 -30.72
CA ALA A 121 -39.50 0.13 -31.69
C ALA A 121 -38.07 -0.38 -31.99
N LEU A 122 -37.33 -0.74 -30.95
CA LEU A 122 -35.95 -1.20 -31.08
C LEU A 122 -35.90 -2.57 -31.77
N ILE A 123 -36.83 -3.48 -31.48
CA ILE A 123 -36.95 -4.79 -32.15
C ILE A 123 -37.14 -4.59 -33.66
N LYS A 124 -38.08 -3.73 -34.06
CA LYS A 124 -38.33 -3.41 -35.48
C LYS A 124 -37.08 -2.85 -36.17
N LYS A 125 -36.29 -2.05 -35.45
CA LYS A 125 -35.10 -1.41 -36.01
C LYS A 125 -33.88 -2.33 -36.11
N THR A 126 -33.67 -3.19 -35.12
CA THR A 126 -32.48 -4.07 -35.06
C THR A 126 -32.71 -5.42 -35.71
N ASN A 127 -33.97 -5.82 -35.92
CA ASN A 127 -34.37 -7.16 -36.31
C ASN A 127 -33.73 -8.25 -35.42
N ASN A 128 -33.55 -7.91 -34.14
CA ASN A 128 -32.89 -8.76 -33.16
C ASN A 128 -33.64 -8.70 -31.82
N PRO A 129 -34.77 -9.43 -31.70
CA PRO A 129 -35.57 -9.43 -30.48
C PRO A 129 -34.81 -9.98 -29.26
N GLN A 130 -33.96 -10.99 -29.47
CA GLN A 130 -33.12 -11.57 -28.43
C GLN A 130 -32.25 -10.49 -27.73
N PHE A 131 -31.56 -9.66 -28.50
CA PHE A 131 -30.77 -8.54 -27.97
C PHE A 131 -31.61 -7.54 -27.15
N VAL A 132 -32.81 -7.20 -27.63
CA VAL A 132 -33.64 -6.18 -26.97
C VAL A 132 -34.19 -6.72 -25.65
N TYR A 133 -34.68 -7.95 -25.62
CA TYR A 133 -35.16 -8.57 -24.38
C TYR A 133 -34.01 -8.86 -23.41
N ASP A 134 -32.81 -9.23 -23.89
CA ASP A 134 -31.62 -9.33 -23.05
C ASP A 134 -31.28 -7.98 -22.39
N SER A 135 -31.35 -6.89 -23.16
CA SER A 135 -31.10 -5.54 -22.65
C SER A 135 -32.19 -5.09 -21.66
N LEU A 136 -33.44 -5.51 -21.87
CA LEU A 136 -34.57 -5.22 -21.00
C LEU A 136 -34.47 -5.96 -19.66
N ARG A 137 -34.22 -7.28 -19.65
CA ARG A 137 -34.04 -8.02 -18.38
C ARG A 137 -32.88 -7.47 -17.55
N ARG A 138 -31.80 -7.02 -18.19
CA ARG A 138 -30.64 -6.39 -17.53
C ARG A 138 -31.02 -5.06 -16.90
N LEU A 139 -31.76 -4.22 -17.64
CA LEU A 139 -32.32 -2.99 -17.06
C LEU A 139 -33.19 -3.32 -15.85
N MET A 140 -34.10 -4.28 -15.95
CA MET A 140 -35.02 -4.63 -14.87
C MET A 140 -34.27 -5.09 -13.62
N MET A 141 -33.30 -5.99 -13.79
CA MET A 141 -32.46 -6.47 -12.69
C MET A 141 -31.69 -5.34 -12.03
N MET A 142 -30.96 -4.55 -12.82
CA MET A 142 -30.13 -3.47 -12.28
C MET A 142 -30.95 -2.36 -11.66
N TYR A 143 -32.09 -2.00 -12.25
CA TYR A 143 -32.96 -0.96 -11.72
C TYR A 143 -33.65 -1.41 -10.43
N ALA A 144 -34.07 -2.69 -10.35
CA ALA A 144 -34.64 -3.25 -9.14
C ALA A 144 -33.62 -3.29 -7.98
N ASP A 145 -32.41 -3.75 -8.25
CA ASP A 145 -31.32 -3.78 -7.26
C ASP A 145 -30.91 -2.37 -6.82
N VAL A 146 -30.55 -1.51 -7.78
CA VAL A 146 -29.95 -0.21 -7.50
C VAL A 146 -30.97 0.84 -7.08
N VAL A 147 -32.02 1.00 -7.88
CA VAL A 147 -32.95 2.15 -7.76
C VAL A 147 -34.09 1.82 -6.81
N ILE A 148 -34.63 0.61 -6.85
CA ILE A 148 -35.78 0.24 -6.00
C ILE A 148 -35.33 -0.19 -4.61
N GLU A 149 -34.42 -1.16 -4.49
CA GLU A 149 -34.03 -1.74 -3.21
C GLU A 149 -32.94 -0.91 -2.51
N LYS A 150 -31.74 -0.81 -3.09
CA LYS A 150 -30.58 -0.18 -2.43
C LYS A 150 -30.75 1.32 -2.17
N SER A 151 -31.48 2.03 -3.03
CA SER A 151 -31.74 3.46 -2.82
C SER A 151 -32.77 3.73 -1.71
N ASN A 152 -33.53 2.70 -1.29
CA ASN A 152 -34.55 2.78 -0.24
C ASN A 152 -34.16 1.87 0.93
N TYR A 153 -33.33 2.38 1.84
CA TYR A 153 -32.77 1.65 2.99
C TYR A 153 -33.79 0.92 3.88
N THR A 154 -35.07 1.27 3.81
CA THR A 154 -36.17 0.63 4.57
C THR A 154 -36.71 -0.65 3.92
N GLN A 155 -36.30 -0.98 2.69
CA GLN A 155 -36.84 -2.12 1.92
C GLN A 155 -35.83 -3.25 1.69
N ILE A 156 -34.63 -3.17 2.29
CA ILE A 156 -33.60 -4.21 2.16
C ILE A 156 -34.05 -5.46 2.94
N LYS A 157 -34.46 -6.51 2.21
CA LYS A 157 -34.77 -7.83 2.77
C LYS A 157 -33.72 -8.84 2.31
N HIS A 158 -33.44 -9.86 3.12
CA HIS A 158 -32.47 -10.92 2.78
C HIS A 158 -33.20 -12.21 2.34
N PRO A 159 -32.78 -12.86 1.23
CA PRO A 159 -31.76 -12.40 0.28
C PRO A 159 -32.23 -11.16 -0.52
N GLY A 160 -31.30 -10.33 -1.01
CA GLY A 160 -31.60 -9.13 -1.81
C GLY A 160 -32.25 -9.47 -3.15
N ILE A 161 -32.94 -8.51 -3.78
CA ILE A 161 -33.70 -8.75 -5.02
C ILE A 161 -32.83 -9.31 -6.15
N ARG A 162 -31.58 -8.83 -6.27
CA ARG A 162 -30.66 -9.31 -7.31
C ARG A 162 -30.48 -10.83 -7.27
N VAL A 163 -30.30 -11.39 -6.08
CA VAL A 163 -30.12 -12.84 -5.87
C VAL A 163 -31.37 -13.62 -6.29
N GLU A 164 -32.56 -13.07 -6.04
CA GLU A 164 -33.82 -13.71 -6.46
C GLU A 164 -33.98 -13.69 -7.98
N LEU A 165 -33.63 -12.58 -8.63
CA LEU A 165 -33.67 -12.47 -10.09
C LEU A 165 -32.61 -13.36 -10.76
N GLU A 166 -31.44 -13.52 -10.16
CA GLU A 166 -30.41 -14.46 -10.63
C GLU A 166 -30.88 -15.92 -10.50
N LYS A 167 -31.59 -16.29 -9.42
CA LYS A 167 -32.20 -17.63 -9.30
C LYS A 167 -33.20 -17.91 -10.42
N ILE A 168 -34.04 -16.94 -10.78
CA ILE A 168 -34.99 -17.09 -11.90
C ILE A 168 -34.26 -17.35 -13.22
N LEU A 169 -33.14 -16.67 -13.46
CA LEU A 169 -32.30 -16.92 -14.64
C LEU A 169 -31.71 -18.33 -14.64
N GLU A 170 -31.17 -18.79 -13.51
CA GLU A 170 -30.62 -20.14 -13.37
C GLU A 170 -31.69 -21.23 -13.55
N GLU A 171 -32.88 -21.03 -12.97
CA GLU A 171 -34.03 -21.93 -13.13
C GLU A 171 -34.49 -21.99 -14.59
N THR A 172 -34.54 -20.84 -15.26
CA THR A 172 -34.88 -20.77 -16.69
C THR A 172 -33.82 -21.48 -17.54
N LYS A 173 -32.53 -21.27 -17.26
CA LYS A 173 -31.44 -21.97 -17.96
C LYS A 173 -31.55 -23.49 -17.78
N ARG A 174 -31.83 -23.96 -16.56
CA ARG A 174 -32.06 -25.39 -16.28
C ARG A 174 -33.29 -25.93 -17.02
N LYS A 175 -34.39 -25.19 -17.03
CA LYS A 175 -35.64 -25.56 -17.74
C LYS A 175 -35.41 -25.80 -19.23
N TYR A 176 -34.56 -24.98 -19.86
CA TYR A 176 -34.26 -25.06 -21.29
C TYR A 176 -32.92 -25.76 -21.61
N SER A 177 -32.24 -26.36 -20.63
CA SER A 177 -30.94 -27.02 -20.79
C SER A 177 -29.84 -26.15 -21.41
N PHE A 178 -29.82 -24.86 -21.07
CA PHE A 178 -28.77 -23.92 -21.49
C PHE A 178 -27.66 -23.81 -20.45
N ASN A 179 -26.42 -23.68 -20.92
CA ASN A 179 -25.25 -23.53 -20.05
C ASN A 179 -24.85 -22.06 -19.83
N ASN A 180 -25.08 -21.19 -20.82
CA ASN A 180 -24.73 -19.77 -20.73
C ASN A 180 -25.93 -18.86 -20.95
N ASP A 181 -25.89 -17.66 -20.38
CA ASP A 181 -26.90 -16.61 -20.59
C ASP A 181 -27.02 -16.21 -22.08
N SER A 182 -25.94 -16.31 -22.85
CA SER A 182 -25.95 -16.03 -24.29
C SER A 182 -26.78 -16.99 -25.12
N ASP A 183 -27.10 -18.16 -24.55
CA ASP A 183 -27.81 -19.23 -25.24
C ASP A 183 -29.34 -19.08 -25.07
N LEU A 184 -29.78 -18.16 -24.20
CA LEU A 184 -31.21 -17.87 -23.96
C LEU A 184 -31.87 -17.36 -25.25
N THR A 185 -32.91 -18.08 -25.69
CA THR A 185 -33.72 -17.72 -26.85
C THR A 185 -34.63 -16.53 -26.56
N GLU A 186 -35.21 -15.94 -27.61
CA GLU A 186 -36.22 -14.89 -27.48
C GLU A 186 -37.35 -15.28 -26.51
N GLN A 187 -37.90 -16.49 -26.66
CA GLN A 187 -39.00 -16.98 -25.84
C GLN A 187 -38.61 -17.10 -24.36
N ALA A 188 -37.42 -17.61 -24.07
CA ALA A 188 -36.91 -17.70 -22.71
C ALA A 188 -36.67 -16.32 -22.08
N LEU A 189 -36.17 -15.35 -22.86
CA LEU A 189 -35.95 -13.98 -22.38
C LEU A 189 -37.25 -13.22 -22.10
N ILE A 190 -38.31 -13.45 -22.88
CA ILE A 190 -39.64 -12.91 -22.60
C ILE A 190 -40.16 -13.48 -21.28
N GLU A 191 -40.08 -14.80 -21.09
CA GLU A 191 -40.48 -15.45 -19.83
C GLU A 191 -39.73 -14.87 -18.62
N VAL A 192 -38.42 -14.68 -18.74
CA VAL A 192 -37.60 -14.06 -17.69
C VAL A 192 -38.06 -12.62 -17.38
N CYS A 193 -38.35 -11.81 -18.39
CA CYS A 193 -38.82 -10.44 -18.17
C CYS A 193 -40.18 -10.43 -17.44
N ASP A 194 -41.09 -11.33 -17.80
CA ASP A 194 -42.40 -11.44 -17.16
C ASP A 194 -42.26 -11.88 -15.69
N LEU A 195 -41.44 -12.90 -15.43
CA LEU A 195 -41.13 -13.36 -14.08
C LEU A 195 -40.46 -12.26 -13.25
N PHE A 196 -39.53 -11.49 -13.82
CA PHE A 196 -38.89 -10.36 -13.14
C PHE A 196 -39.92 -9.31 -12.74
N ASN A 197 -40.84 -8.96 -13.64
CA ASN A 197 -41.88 -7.97 -13.36
C ASN A 197 -42.81 -8.44 -12.23
N GLN A 198 -43.20 -9.71 -12.25
CA GLN A 198 -44.03 -10.33 -11.21
C GLN A 198 -43.32 -10.30 -9.85
N THR A 199 -42.05 -10.72 -9.79
CA THR A 199 -41.26 -10.74 -8.55
C THR A 199 -41.06 -9.33 -7.98
N ILE A 200 -40.73 -8.35 -8.82
CA ILE A 200 -40.60 -6.94 -8.41
C ILE A 200 -41.93 -6.43 -7.82
N LYS A 201 -43.06 -6.69 -8.49
CA LYS A 201 -44.40 -6.28 -8.04
C LYS A 201 -44.79 -6.97 -6.73
N GLN A 202 -44.51 -8.25 -6.58
CA GLN A 202 -44.82 -9.01 -5.38
C GLN A 202 -44.01 -8.52 -4.16
N ARG A 203 -42.71 -8.29 -4.36
CA ARG A 203 -41.76 -7.92 -3.29
C ARG A 203 -41.91 -6.49 -2.82
N PHE A 204 -41.98 -5.53 -3.75
CA PHE A 204 -41.95 -4.10 -3.43
C PHE A 204 -43.31 -3.42 -3.54
N LYS A 205 -44.35 -4.13 -4.01
CA LYS A 205 -45.70 -3.59 -4.25
C LYS A 205 -45.73 -2.40 -5.20
N ILE A 206 -44.75 -2.31 -6.10
CA ILE A 206 -44.66 -1.30 -7.15
C ILE A 206 -44.45 -1.96 -8.51
N GLU A 207 -44.94 -1.32 -9.57
CA GLU A 207 -44.69 -1.79 -10.94
C GLU A 207 -43.36 -1.27 -11.48
N PHE A 208 -42.73 -2.06 -12.35
CA PHE A 208 -41.53 -1.60 -13.04
C PHE A 208 -41.85 -0.35 -13.89
N PRO A 209 -41.06 0.75 -13.79
CA PRO A 209 -41.43 2.03 -14.39
C PRO A 209 -41.44 1.95 -15.92
N ASN A 210 -42.63 2.06 -16.52
CA ASN A 210 -42.82 2.02 -17.97
C ASN A 210 -42.70 3.40 -18.65
N ASN A 211 -41.97 4.35 -18.06
CA ASN A 211 -41.73 5.69 -18.58
C ASN A 211 -40.23 6.02 -18.53
N ALA A 212 -39.68 6.42 -19.68
CA ALA A 212 -38.25 6.72 -19.83
C ALA A 212 -37.76 7.86 -18.92
N SER A 213 -38.56 8.92 -18.75
CA SER A 213 -38.22 10.05 -17.87
C SER A 213 -38.20 9.64 -16.40
N THR A 214 -39.19 8.85 -15.97
CA THR A 214 -39.23 8.29 -14.61
C THR A 214 -38.01 7.41 -14.33
N GLN A 215 -37.63 6.55 -15.28
CA GLN A 215 -36.42 5.74 -15.18
C GLN A 215 -35.16 6.61 -15.00
N LEU A 216 -34.99 7.63 -15.83
CA LEU A 216 -33.83 8.52 -15.77
C LEU A 216 -33.72 9.26 -14.43
N TRP A 217 -34.80 9.88 -13.96
CA TRP A 217 -34.78 10.61 -12.70
C TRP A 217 -34.58 9.70 -11.49
N GLY A 218 -35.19 8.51 -11.49
CA GLY A 218 -34.95 7.50 -10.45
C GLY A 218 -33.48 7.06 -10.41
N ALA A 219 -32.85 6.85 -11.57
CA ALA A 219 -31.43 6.50 -11.64
C ALA A 219 -30.50 7.63 -11.17
N ILE A 220 -30.80 8.89 -11.54
CA ILE A 220 -30.02 10.06 -11.07
C ILE A 220 -30.12 10.18 -9.54
N GLU A 221 -31.32 10.03 -8.99
CA GLU A 221 -31.56 10.08 -7.54
C GLU A 221 -30.82 8.96 -6.81
N ALA A 222 -30.88 7.73 -7.34
CA ALA A 222 -30.21 6.57 -6.77
C ALA A 222 -28.68 6.75 -6.71
N VAL A 223 -28.05 7.32 -7.75
CA VAL A 223 -26.61 7.63 -7.73
C VAL A 223 -26.24 8.63 -6.65
N PHE A 224 -27.07 9.66 -6.43
CA PHE A 224 -26.82 10.58 -5.33
C PHE A 224 -26.96 9.86 -3.99
N LYS A 225 -28.05 9.13 -3.75
CA LYS A 225 -28.25 8.36 -2.51
C LYS A 225 -27.10 7.36 -2.25
N SER A 226 -26.56 6.72 -3.29
CA SER A 226 -25.45 5.77 -3.15
C SER A 226 -24.19 6.40 -2.55
N TRP A 227 -24.00 7.72 -2.64
CA TRP A 227 -22.89 8.40 -1.96
C TRP A 227 -22.91 8.18 -0.45
N ASN A 228 -24.08 8.18 0.18
CA ASN A 228 -24.23 7.92 1.62
C ASN A 228 -24.61 6.47 1.94
N GLY A 229 -24.54 5.57 0.94
CA GLY A 229 -24.66 4.13 1.20
C GLY A 229 -23.56 3.65 2.14
N LYS A 230 -23.89 2.67 3.00
CA LYS A 230 -23.00 2.11 4.03
C LYS A 230 -21.59 1.79 3.47
N ARG A 231 -21.53 1.09 2.33
CA ARG A 231 -20.26 0.67 1.67
C ARG A 231 -19.42 1.87 1.24
N ALA A 232 -20.04 2.86 0.59
CA ALA A 232 -19.36 4.06 0.15
C ALA A 232 -18.87 4.89 1.35
N PHE A 233 -19.63 4.91 2.44
CA PHE A 233 -19.24 5.57 3.69
C PHE A 233 -18.01 4.91 4.32
N GLU A 234 -18.02 3.59 4.48
CA GLU A 234 -16.90 2.83 5.04
C GLU A 234 -15.64 2.92 4.18
N TYR A 235 -15.78 2.78 2.85
CA TYR A 235 -14.65 2.94 1.93
C TYR A 235 -13.99 4.31 2.04
N ARG A 236 -14.79 5.37 2.21
CA ARG A 236 -14.26 6.72 2.41
C ARG A 236 -13.49 6.88 3.72
N ASN A 237 -13.91 6.20 4.79
CA ASN A 237 -13.17 6.21 6.06
C ASN A 237 -11.80 5.51 5.90
N ILE A 238 -11.77 4.36 5.21
CA ILE A 238 -10.54 3.60 4.94
C ILE A 238 -9.56 4.42 4.09
N GLU A 239 -10.05 5.03 3.01
CA GLU A 239 -9.24 5.76 2.04
C GLU A 239 -9.07 7.26 2.37
N ASN A 240 -9.56 7.70 3.54
CA ASN A 240 -9.54 9.09 4.00
C ASN A 240 -10.13 10.10 2.99
N ILE A 241 -11.23 9.75 2.32
CA ILE A 241 -11.92 10.59 1.34
C ILE A 241 -12.99 11.45 2.06
N PRO A 242 -12.96 12.79 1.94
CA PRO A 242 -13.94 13.63 2.60
C PRO A 242 -15.39 13.38 2.16
N HIS A 243 -16.29 13.18 3.14
CA HIS A 243 -17.72 12.96 2.90
C HIS A 243 -18.43 14.13 2.21
N THR A 244 -17.85 15.33 2.29
CA THR A 244 -18.44 16.57 1.75
C THR A 244 -18.29 16.74 0.25
N TRP A 245 -17.49 15.91 -0.42
CA TRP A 245 -17.18 16.06 -1.85
C TRP A 245 -18.36 15.73 -2.78
N GLY A 246 -19.26 14.82 -2.39
CA GLY A 246 -20.34 14.34 -3.25
C GLY A 246 -19.85 13.57 -4.48
N THR A 247 -20.80 13.19 -5.34
CA THR A 247 -20.54 12.47 -6.61
C THR A 247 -21.24 13.15 -7.78
N ALA A 248 -20.63 13.11 -8.97
CA ALA A 248 -21.26 13.55 -10.21
C ALA A 248 -22.06 12.41 -10.85
N VAL A 249 -23.00 12.77 -11.73
CA VAL A 249 -23.78 11.80 -12.52
C VAL A 249 -23.49 11.99 -13.99
N ASN A 250 -22.98 10.97 -14.65
CA ASN A 250 -22.72 10.97 -16.09
C ASN A 250 -23.87 10.27 -16.79
N VAL A 251 -24.61 11.01 -17.62
CA VAL A 251 -25.66 10.48 -18.48
C VAL A 251 -25.12 10.42 -19.90
N GLN A 252 -24.97 9.21 -20.43
CA GLN A 252 -24.26 8.97 -21.68
C GLN A 252 -25.08 8.08 -22.61
N CYS A 253 -25.11 8.40 -23.90
CA CYS A 253 -25.79 7.59 -24.92
C CYS A 253 -25.29 6.15 -24.89
N MET A 254 -26.23 5.19 -24.92
CA MET A 254 -25.89 3.77 -24.97
C MET A 254 -25.22 3.40 -26.30
N VAL A 255 -24.21 2.56 -26.18
CA VAL A 255 -23.56 1.81 -27.24
C VAL A 255 -23.57 0.35 -26.83
N PHE A 256 -23.86 -0.57 -27.76
CA PHE A 256 -24.15 -1.97 -27.44
C PHE A 256 -23.05 -2.92 -27.94
N GLY A 257 -22.36 -3.55 -26.99
CA GLY A 257 -21.43 -4.65 -27.24
C GLY A 257 -22.09 -6.01 -27.49
N ASN A 258 -23.42 -6.11 -27.32
CA ASN A 258 -24.22 -7.35 -27.38
C ASN A 258 -25.20 -7.40 -28.58
N MET A 259 -24.91 -6.70 -29.68
CA MET A 259 -25.74 -6.74 -30.92
C MET A 259 -25.38 -7.89 -31.87
N GLY A 260 -24.57 -8.87 -31.43
CA GLY A 260 -24.12 -10.01 -32.21
C GLY A 260 -22.60 -10.07 -32.39
N LYS A 261 -22.15 -10.88 -33.35
CA LYS A 261 -20.73 -11.23 -33.56
C LYS A 261 -19.82 -10.06 -33.94
N LYS A 262 -20.39 -8.96 -34.44
CA LYS A 262 -19.67 -7.73 -34.83
C LYS A 262 -19.57 -6.71 -33.70
N SER A 263 -20.01 -7.08 -32.50
CA SER A 263 -20.01 -6.22 -31.33
C SER A 263 -19.29 -6.90 -30.16
N ALA A 264 -18.69 -6.07 -29.31
CA ALA A 264 -17.89 -6.53 -28.19
C ALA A 264 -17.73 -5.43 -27.14
N THR A 265 -17.20 -5.79 -25.98
CA THR A 265 -16.79 -4.85 -24.94
C THR A 265 -15.45 -5.29 -24.35
N GLY A 266 -14.70 -4.38 -23.77
CA GLY A 266 -13.45 -4.73 -23.11
C GLY A 266 -12.90 -3.65 -22.19
N VAL A 267 -11.88 -4.04 -21.44
CA VAL A 267 -11.11 -3.20 -20.53
C VAL A 267 -9.64 -3.40 -20.84
N ALA A 268 -8.89 -2.31 -20.97
CA ALA A 268 -7.49 -2.33 -21.37
C ALA A 268 -6.65 -1.35 -20.54
N PHE A 269 -5.36 -1.66 -20.41
CA PHE A 269 -4.35 -0.83 -19.80
C PHE A 269 -3.27 -0.53 -20.82
N THR A 270 -2.83 0.72 -20.90
CA THR A 270 -1.80 1.12 -21.87
C THR A 270 -0.47 0.39 -21.66
N ARG A 271 -0.21 -0.07 -20.43
CA ARG A 271 0.93 -0.91 -20.02
C ARG A 271 0.44 -1.99 -19.06
N ASN A 272 1.23 -3.04 -18.86
CA ASN A 272 0.87 -4.11 -17.94
C ASN A 272 0.81 -3.60 -16.47
N PRO A 273 -0.35 -3.65 -15.80
CA PRO A 273 -0.52 -3.10 -14.45
C PRO A 273 0.08 -3.97 -13.33
N SER A 274 0.59 -5.16 -13.65
CA SER A 274 1.23 -6.11 -12.71
C SER A 274 2.75 -6.11 -12.85
N THR A 275 3.29 -6.07 -14.08
CA THR A 275 4.74 -6.11 -14.33
C THR A 275 5.33 -4.73 -14.62
N GLY A 276 4.51 -3.81 -15.14
CA GLY A 276 4.95 -2.51 -15.64
C GLY A 276 5.54 -2.54 -17.04
N GLU A 277 5.54 -3.70 -17.72
CA GLU A 277 6.04 -3.78 -19.10
C GLU A 277 5.19 -2.95 -20.05
N ASN A 278 5.85 -2.36 -21.05
CA ASN A 278 5.22 -1.53 -22.07
C ASN A 278 4.52 -2.39 -23.13
N GLU A 279 3.50 -3.12 -22.69
CA GLU A 279 2.67 -4.00 -23.52
C GLU A 279 1.21 -3.61 -23.35
N PHE A 280 0.46 -3.61 -24.46
CA PHE A 280 -0.96 -3.31 -24.41
C PHE A 280 -1.71 -4.49 -23.79
N PHE A 281 -2.16 -4.31 -22.55
CA PHE A 281 -2.67 -5.40 -21.72
C PHE A 281 -4.16 -5.23 -21.48
N GLY A 282 -4.95 -6.29 -21.58
CA GLY A 282 -6.36 -6.22 -21.22
C GLY A 282 -7.17 -7.39 -21.68
N GLU A 283 -8.47 -7.28 -21.45
CA GLU A 283 -9.46 -8.34 -21.61
C GLU A 283 -10.67 -7.82 -22.38
N TRP A 284 -11.29 -8.68 -23.20
CA TRP A 284 -12.47 -8.36 -23.98
C TRP A 284 -13.42 -9.57 -24.11
N LEU A 285 -14.69 -9.29 -24.39
CA LEU A 285 -15.71 -10.30 -24.64
C LEU A 285 -16.51 -9.97 -25.91
N PRO A 286 -16.64 -10.92 -26.86
CA PRO A 286 -17.54 -10.78 -27.98
C PRO A 286 -19.00 -10.97 -27.55
N ASN A 287 -19.89 -10.20 -28.16
CA ASN A 287 -21.33 -10.22 -27.92
C ASN A 287 -21.70 -10.16 -26.43
N ALA A 288 -21.27 -9.09 -25.75
CA ALA A 288 -21.39 -8.92 -24.30
C ALA A 288 -21.54 -7.45 -23.90
N GLN A 289 -22.02 -7.18 -22.69
CA GLN A 289 -21.99 -5.85 -22.08
C GLN A 289 -20.88 -5.76 -21.02
N GLY A 290 -20.48 -4.53 -20.66
CA GLY A 290 -19.36 -4.31 -19.74
C GLY A 290 -19.50 -5.01 -18.39
N GLU A 291 -20.74 -5.22 -17.92
CA GLU A 291 -21.03 -6.00 -16.70
C GLU A 291 -20.48 -7.42 -16.79
N ASP A 292 -20.60 -8.08 -17.94
CA ASP A 292 -20.17 -9.47 -18.12
C ASP A 292 -18.63 -9.63 -17.99
N VAL A 293 -17.89 -8.58 -18.35
CA VAL A 293 -16.42 -8.53 -18.20
C VAL A 293 -16.04 -8.39 -16.72
N VAL A 294 -16.73 -7.51 -16.00
CA VAL A 294 -16.42 -7.21 -14.59
C VAL A 294 -16.88 -8.33 -13.65
N ALA A 295 -18.06 -8.90 -13.91
CA ALA A 295 -18.63 -9.99 -13.12
C ALA A 295 -17.90 -11.33 -13.33
N GLY A 296 -17.14 -11.47 -14.42
CA GLY A 296 -16.36 -12.69 -14.67
C GLY A 296 -17.21 -13.95 -14.89
N ILE A 297 -18.50 -13.80 -15.20
CA ILE A 297 -19.43 -14.91 -15.52
C ILE A 297 -18.94 -15.68 -16.74
N ARG A 298 -18.36 -14.96 -17.70
CA ARG A 298 -17.68 -15.53 -18.87
C ARG A 298 -16.20 -15.24 -18.77
N THR A 299 -15.36 -16.23 -19.06
CA THR A 299 -13.91 -16.06 -19.11
C THR A 299 -13.55 -15.05 -20.21
N PRO A 300 -12.98 -13.88 -19.86
CA PRO A 300 -12.60 -12.88 -20.86
C PRO A 300 -11.47 -13.38 -21.76
N GLN A 301 -11.42 -12.88 -23.00
CA GLN A 301 -10.35 -13.15 -23.95
C GLN A 301 -9.29 -12.04 -23.85
N PRO A 302 -7.99 -12.33 -24.00
CA PRO A 302 -6.97 -11.29 -23.98
C PRO A 302 -7.07 -10.39 -25.21
N ILE A 303 -6.75 -9.10 -25.05
CA ILE A 303 -6.67 -8.16 -26.18
C ILE A 303 -5.48 -8.51 -27.11
N LEU A 304 -4.38 -8.99 -26.51
CA LEU A 304 -3.15 -9.40 -27.19
C LEU A 304 -2.46 -10.51 -26.38
N ASN A 305 -2.32 -11.71 -26.97
CA ASN A 305 -1.58 -12.86 -26.42
C ASN A 305 -1.09 -13.84 -27.51
N ASN A 306 -0.95 -13.36 -28.76
CA ASN A 306 -0.59 -14.16 -29.94
C ASN A 306 -1.48 -15.41 -30.17
N SER A 307 -2.77 -15.31 -29.82
CA SER A 307 -3.73 -16.40 -29.96
C SER A 307 -4.81 -16.07 -30.99
N LYS A 308 -5.40 -17.10 -31.63
CA LYS A 308 -6.55 -16.91 -32.55
C LYS A 308 -7.77 -16.26 -31.89
N LYS A 309 -7.81 -16.19 -30.55
CA LYS A 309 -8.90 -15.58 -29.78
C LYS A 309 -8.67 -14.08 -29.50
N ASP A 310 -7.52 -13.51 -29.84
CA ASP A 310 -7.25 -12.12 -29.49
C ASP A 310 -8.06 -11.14 -30.35
N LEU A 311 -8.30 -9.93 -29.81
CA LEU A 311 -8.99 -8.87 -30.53
C LEU A 311 -8.27 -8.50 -31.84
N LYS A 312 -6.93 -8.50 -31.82
CA LYS A 312 -6.09 -8.24 -33.00
C LYS A 312 -6.38 -9.21 -34.16
N TYR A 313 -6.69 -10.48 -33.88
CA TYR A 313 -6.99 -11.47 -34.91
C TYR A 313 -8.46 -11.44 -35.33
N GLN A 314 -9.39 -11.27 -34.38
CA GLN A 314 -10.83 -11.29 -34.68
C GLN A 314 -11.35 -10.00 -35.32
N MET A 315 -10.81 -8.83 -34.93
CA MET A 315 -11.23 -7.50 -35.39
C MET A 315 -10.03 -6.58 -35.61
N PRO A 316 -9.18 -6.83 -36.63
CA PRO A 316 -7.90 -6.14 -36.80
C PRO A 316 -8.02 -4.61 -36.99
N ALA A 317 -9.01 -4.15 -37.76
CA ALA A 317 -9.23 -2.72 -37.99
C ALA A 317 -9.58 -1.97 -36.70
N VAL A 318 -10.44 -2.55 -35.86
CA VAL A 318 -10.85 -1.96 -34.59
C VAL A 318 -9.72 -1.99 -33.56
N TYR A 319 -8.92 -3.07 -33.55
CA TYR A 319 -7.73 -3.15 -32.72
C TYR A 319 -6.73 -2.02 -33.07
N GLN A 320 -6.53 -1.73 -34.35
CA GLN A 320 -5.63 -0.66 -34.78
C GLN A 320 -6.10 0.72 -34.29
N GLU A 321 -7.40 1.01 -34.43
CA GLU A 321 -8.00 2.24 -33.90
C GLU A 321 -7.83 2.34 -32.36
N LEU A 322 -8.06 1.24 -31.65
CA LEU A 322 -7.89 1.18 -30.20
C LEU A 322 -6.43 1.40 -29.77
N TYR A 323 -5.47 0.86 -30.53
CA TYR A 323 -4.03 1.04 -30.29
C TYR A 323 -3.59 2.50 -30.49
N GLU A 324 -4.13 3.19 -31.50
CA GLU A 324 -3.88 4.62 -31.71
C GLU A 324 -4.45 5.48 -30.58
N VAL A 325 -5.66 5.15 -30.11
CA VAL A 325 -6.28 5.80 -28.94
C VAL A 325 -5.45 5.59 -27.68
N GLN A 326 -5.01 4.35 -27.41
CA GLN A 326 -4.11 4.00 -26.31
C GLN A 326 -2.87 4.91 -26.30
N SER A 327 -2.21 5.06 -27.45
CA SER A 327 -0.98 5.84 -27.58
C SER A 327 -1.22 7.33 -27.41
N LYS A 328 -2.34 7.84 -27.93
CA LYS A 328 -2.73 9.25 -27.78
C LYS A 328 -3.01 9.61 -26.32
N LEU A 329 -3.72 8.74 -25.61
CA LEU A 329 -4.08 8.92 -24.21
C LEU A 329 -2.84 8.87 -23.30
N GLU A 330 -1.96 7.88 -23.48
CA GLU A 330 -0.74 7.79 -22.66
C GLU A 330 0.18 8.99 -22.84
N LYS A 331 0.35 9.48 -24.08
CA LYS A 331 1.16 10.68 -24.37
C LYS A 331 0.53 11.96 -23.82
N HIS A 332 -0.79 12.11 -23.93
CA HIS A 332 -1.50 13.29 -23.44
C HIS A 332 -1.45 13.39 -21.91
N TYR A 333 -1.79 12.30 -21.21
CA TYR A 333 -1.80 12.28 -19.74
C TYR A 333 -0.42 12.07 -19.12
N LYS A 334 0.59 11.68 -19.93
CA LYS A 334 1.96 11.32 -19.49
C LYS A 334 1.93 10.30 -18.35
N GLU A 335 1.04 9.32 -18.51
CA GLU A 335 0.72 8.34 -17.48
C GLU A 335 0.02 7.12 -18.08
N MET A 336 0.25 5.94 -17.51
CA MET A 336 -0.45 4.71 -17.87
C MET A 336 -1.95 4.86 -17.64
N GLN A 337 -2.75 4.54 -18.66
CA GLN A 337 -4.20 4.66 -18.62
C GLN A 337 -4.89 3.31 -18.55
N ASP A 338 -5.97 3.25 -17.78
CA ASP A 338 -7.01 2.23 -17.78
C ASP A 338 -8.17 2.74 -18.67
N LEU A 339 -8.63 1.90 -19.58
CA LEU A 339 -9.54 2.19 -20.69
C LEU A 339 -10.70 1.21 -20.67
N GLU A 340 -11.94 1.72 -20.72
CA GLU A 340 -13.11 0.90 -21.01
C GLU A 340 -13.61 1.23 -22.41
N PHE A 341 -13.84 0.20 -23.23
CA PHE A 341 -14.29 0.37 -24.62
C PHE A 341 -15.43 -0.57 -24.98
N THR A 342 -16.21 -0.16 -25.97
CA THR A 342 -17.26 -0.98 -26.59
C THR A 342 -17.15 -0.86 -28.10
N ILE A 343 -17.36 -1.98 -28.77
CA ILE A 343 -17.41 -2.11 -30.21
C ILE A 343 -18.87 -2.37 -30.57
N GLU A 344 -19.49 -1.47 -31.31
CA GLU A 344 -20.86 -1.65 -31.81
C GLU A 344 -20.80 -1.76 -33.34
N ASN A 345 -21.11 -2.93 -33.88
CA ASN A 345 -21.09 -3.19 -35.32
C ASN A 345 -19.77 -2.74 -36.00
N GLN A 346 -18.64 -3.13 -35.42
CA GLN A 346 -17.27 -2.76 -35.85
C GLN A 346 -16.88 -1.29 -35.67
N LYS A 347 -17.68 -0.48 -34.96
CA LYS A 347 -17.31 0.89 -34.58
C LYS A 347 -16.80 0.94 -33.14
N LEU A 348 -15.60 1.47 -32.94
CA LEU A 348 -15.02 1.66 -31.61
C LEU A 348 -15.65 2.85 -30.87
N TRP A 349 -15.88 2.67 -29.58
CA TRP A 349 -16.27 3.71 -28.65
C TRP A 349 -15.51 3.57 -27.34
N ILE A 350 -14.94 4.68 -26.85
CA ILE A 350 -14.27 4.73 -25.55
C ILE A 350 -15.25 5.28 -24.52
N LEU A 351 -15.55 4.46 -23.52
CA LEU A 351 -16.52 4.76 -22.47
C LEU A 351 -15.88 5.44 -21.28
N GLN A 352 -14.60 5.18 -21.03
CA GLN A 352 -13.89 5.72 -19.88
C GLN A 352 -12.38 5.67 -20.11
N THR A 353 -11.69 6.67 -19.57
CA THR A 353 -10.27 6.57 -19.28
C THR A 353 -9.98 7.10 -17.88
N ARG A 354 -8.94 6.59 -17.23
CA ARG A 354 -8.38 7.10 -15.99
C ARG A 354 -6.94 6.63 -15.83
N THR A 355 -6.20 7.26 -14.93
CA THR A 355 -4.91 6.74 -14.47
C THR A 355 -5.09 5.29 -13.97
N GLY A 356 -4.37 4.36 -14.59
CA GLY A 356 -4.53 2.95 -14.26
C GLY A 356 -3.96 2.62 -12.88
N LYS A 357 -4.77 1.94 -12.06
CA LYS A 357 -4.32 1.35 -10.80
C LYS A 357 -3.34 0.23 -11.09
N ARG A 358 -2.25 0.19 -10.34
CA ARG A 358 -1.13 -0.73 -10.58
C ARG A 358 -0.40 -1.00 -9.27
N ASN A 359 0.36 -2.07 -9.24
CA ASN A 359 1.18 -2.39 -8.07
C ASN A 359 2.46 -1.53 -8.02
N GLY A 360 3.20 -1.59 -6.92
CA GLY A 360 4.41 -0.82 -6.69
C GLY A 360 5.53 -1.11 -7.69
N ILE A 361 5.71 -2.39 -8.05
CA ILE A 361 6.70 -2.83 -9.04
C ILE A 361 6.40 -2.17 -10.40
N ALA A 362 5.16 -2.27 -10.87
CA ALA A 362 4.71 -1.68 -12.12
C ALA A 362 4.79 -0.16 -12.08
N THR A 363 4.45 0.47 -10.95
CA THR A 363 4.59 1.93 -10.78
C THR A 363 6.02 2.39 -11.02
N ILE A 364 6.99 1.72 -10.39
CA ILE A 364 8.40 2.11 -10.50
C ILE A 364 8.94 1.81 -11.90
N LYS A 365 8.60 0.65 -12.49
CA LYS A 365 9.00 0.30 -13.86
C LYS A 365 8.47 1.31 -14.88
N ILE A 366 7.17 1.60 -14.85
CA ILE A 366 6.53 2.55 -15.76
C ILE A 366 7.13 3.94 -15.59
N ALA A 367 7.34 4.40 -14.36
CA ALA A 367 7.96 5.69 -14.09
C ALA A 367 9.39 5.78 -14.67
N LEU A 368 10.20 4.73 -14.49
CA LEU A 368 11.55 4.67 -15.07
C LEU A 368 11.53 4.62 -16.60
N ASP A 369 10.59 3.89 -17.20
CA ASP A 369 10.45 3.81 -18.66
C ASP A 369 9.99 5.14 -19.24
N MET A 370 8.98 5.80 -18.64
CA MET A 370 8.52 7.13 -19.06
C MET A 370 9.60 8.20 -18.95
N TYR A 371 10.52 8.08 -18.00
CA TYR A 371 11.72 8.92 -17.93
C TYR A 371 12.70 8.65 -19.08
N LYS A 372 12.96 7.37 -19.40
CA LYS A 372 13.80 6.99 -20.55
C LYS A 372 13.20 7.45 -21.88
N GLU A 373 11.88 7.37 -22.00
CA GLU A 373 11.09 7.82 -23.16
C GLU A 373 10.98 9.36 -23.24
N LYS A 374 11.53 10.10 -22.25
CA LYS A 374 11.47 11.58 -22.15
C LYS A 374 10.04 12.13 -22.06
N LEU A 375 9.06 11.33 -21.66
CA LEU A 375 7.69 11.79 -21.39
C LEU A 375 7.61 12.57 -20.10
N GLN A 376 8.45 12.22 -19.12
CA GLN A 376 8.52 12.83 -17.80
C GLN A 376 9.96 13.09 -17.38
N SER A 377 10.15 14.14 -16.59
CA SER A 377 11.40 14.50 -15.93
C SER A 377 11.65 13.62 -14.69
N GLN A 378 12.92 13.59 -14.24
CA GLN A 378 13.32 12.88 -13.03
C GLN A 378 12.51 13.31 -11.79
N SER A 379 12.19 14.61 -11.68
CA SER A 379 11.42 15.14 -10.54
C SER A 379 9.96 14.72 -10.58
N GLU A 380 9.33 14.69 -11.76
CA GLU A 380 7.95 14.24 -11.92
C GLU A 380 7.79 12.76 -11.55
N ILE A 381 8.73 11.90 -11.96
CA ILE A 381 8.63 10.46 -11.66
C ILE A 381 8.86 10.16 -10.19
N ILE A 382 9.80 10.86 -9.53
CA ILE A 382 10.06 10.69 -8.10
C ILE A 382 8.85 11.16 -7.27
N ALA A 383 8.16 12.22 -7.70
CA ALA A 383 6.97 12.72 -7.01
C ALA A 383 5.81 11.71 -7.00
N LYS A 384 5.68 10.88 -8.05
CA LYS A 384 4.63 9.85 -8.18
C LYS A 384 4.89 8.57 -7.38
N ILE A 385 6.13 8.28 -7.02
CA ILE A 385 6.47 7.07 -6.28
C ILE A 385 6.21 7.33 -4.80
N GLU A 386 5.35 6.53 -4.18
CA GLU A 386 5.11 6.55 -2.74
C GLU A 386 5.92 5.47 -2.00
N PRO A 387 6.17 5.63 -0.68
CA PRO A 387 6.90 4.65 0.12
C PRO A 387 6.38 3.21 -0.01
N ASP A 388 5.07 3.04 -0.06
CA ASP A 388 4.45 1.71 -0.15
C ASP A 388 4.75 0.99 -1.46
N HIS A 389 4.93 1.72 -2.56
CA HIS A 389 5.37 1.11 -3.81
C HIS A 389 6.75 0.44 -3.69
N ILE A 390 7.63 0.98 -2.85
CA ILE A 390 8.93 0.36 -2.57
C ILE A 390 8.75 -0.84 -1.63
N ASN A 391 7.87 -0.75 -0.63
CA ASN A 391 7.56 -1.86 0.27
C ASN A 391 7.06 -3.09 -0.51
N GLU A 392 6.31 -2.88 -1.60
CA GLU A 392 5.86 -3.97 -2.46
C GLU A 392 7.00 -4.73 -3.15
N ILE A 393 8.11 -4.05 -3.52
CA ILE A 393 9.32 -4.72 -4.03
C ILE A 393 9.97 -5.59 -2.94
N LEU A 394 9.77 -5.23 -1.67
CA LEU A 394 10.31 -5.95 -0.51
C LEU A 394 9.41 -7.12 -0.07
N LEU A 395 8.25 -7.34 -0.72
CA LEU A 395 7.33 -8.41 -0.36
C LEU A 395 8.00 -9.79 -0.43
N PRO A 396 7.67 -10.70 0.49
CA PRO A 396 8.24 -12.04 0.51
C PRO A 396 7.93 -12.81 -0.78
N THR A 397 8.89 -13.64 -1.20
CA THR A 397 8.76 -14.56 -2.34
C THR A 397 8.95 -15.99 -1.85
N ILE A 398 8.39 -16.97 -2.56
CA ILE A 398 8.68 -18.38 -2.26
C ILE A 398 10.16 -18.68 -2.59
N ASN A 399 10.81 -19.47 -1.73
CA ASN A 399 12.14 -19.97 -2.03
C ASN A 399 12.08 -21.00 -3.16
N GLU A 400 12.68 -20.68 -4.32
CA GLU A 400 12.66 -21.52 -5.51
C GLU A 400 13.19 -22.93 -5.25
N SER A 401 14.16 -23.11 -4.34
CA SER A 401 14.68 -24.43 -4.00
C SER A 401 13.63 -25.30 -3.31
N THR A 402 12.66 -24.69 -2.63
CA THR A 402 11.59 -25.37 -1.89
C THR A 402 10.47 -25.81 -2.82
N VAL A 403 10.25 -25.10 -3.93
CA VAL A 403 9.20 -25.43 -4.92
C VAL A 403 9.69 -26.21 -6.13
N LYS A 404 11.00 -26.38 -6.34
CA LYS A 404 11.56 -27.18 -7.45
C LYS A 404 10.97 -28.60 -7.57
N ASN A 405 10.57 -29.21 -6.46
CA ASN A 405 10.00 -30.55 -6.40
C ASN A 405 8.55 -30.58 -5.86
N LEU A 406 7.89 -29.41 -5.75
CA LEU A 406 6.51 -29.32 -5.29
C LEU A 406 5.62 -28.94 -6.48
N ASN A 407 4.67 -29.81 -6.78
CA ASN A 407 3.63 -29.47 -7.74
C ASN A 407 2.61 -28.55 -7.05
N PRO A 408 2.25 -27.42 -7.69
CA PRO A 408 1.13 -26.61 -7.22
C PRO A 408 -0.15 -27.45 -7.24
N VAL A 409 -1.03 -27.24 -6.26
CA VAL A 409 -2.31 -27.94 -6.17
C VAL A 409 -3.37 -27.37 -7.11
N GLY A 410 -3.14 -26.17 -7.63
CA GLY A 410 -3.93 -25.50 -8.64
C GLY A 410 -3.27 -24.20 -9.07
N ALA A 411 -3.83 -23.58 -10.11
CA ALA A 411 -3.37 -22.30 -10.62
C ALA A 411 -4.56 -21.38 -10.99
N GLY A 412 -4.30 -20.08 -10.99
CA GLY A 412 -5.24 -19.05 -11.41
C GLY A 412 -4.50 -17.85 -12.02
N LEU A 413 -5.21 -16.75 -12.22
CA LEU A 413 -4.66 -15.52 -12.78
C LEU A 413 -3.89 -14.71 -11.71
N PRO A 414 -2.65 -14.24 -12.00
CA PRO A 414 -1.80 -13.52 -11.05
C PRO A 414 -2.24 -12.06 -10.87
N ALA A 415 -3.25 -11.83 -10.03
CA ALA A 415 -3.89 -10.53 -9.85
C ALA A 415 -3.14 -9.56 -8.94
N GLY A 416 -2.53 -10.06 -7.87
CA GLY A 416 -1.86 -9.24 -6.84
C GLY A 416 -0.45 -9.74 -6.52
N PRO A 417 0.52 -8.84 -6.26
CA PRO A 417 1.93 -9.20 -6.16
C PRO A 417 2.28 -9.96 -4.88
N GLY A 418 3.41 -10.68 -4.92
CA GLY A 418 4.04 -11.27 -3.75
C GLY A 418 3.48 -12.64 -3.37
N CYS A 419 4.05 -13.21 -2.31
CA CYS A 419 3.64 -14.50 -1.79
C CYS A 419 3.16 -14.37 -0.34
N ALA A 420 2.14 -15.15 0.01
CA ALA A 420 1.57 -15.13 1.34
C ALA A 420 1.21 -16.54 1.80
N THR A 421 1.28 -16.74 3.11
CA THR A 421 0.96 -18.00 3.77
C THR A 421 0.08 -17.70 4.97
N GLY A 422 -1.02 -18.44 5.11
CA GLY A 422 -2.02 -18.21 6.15
C GLY A 422 -3.02 -19.35 6.25
N GLN A 423 -3.86 -19.27 7.26
CA GLN A 423 -4.97 -20.18 7.50
C GLN A 423 -6.19 -19.79 6.67
N VAL A 424 -6.88 -20.78 6.11
CA VAL A 424 -8.02 -20.56 5.23
C VAL A 424 -9.27 -20.16 5.98
N VAL A 425 -9.96 -19.14 5.47
CA VAL A 425 -11.34 -18.76 5.86
C VAL A 425 -12.19 -18.52 4.61
N PHE A 426 -13.50 -18.68 4.75
CA PHE A 426 -14.47 -18.59 3.62
C PHE A 426 -15.43 -17.41 3.71
N ASN A 427 -15.43 -16.66 4.83
CA ASN A 427 -16.24 -15.47 5.01
C ASN A 427 -15.36 -14.26 5.44
N PRO A 428 -15.80 -13.01 5.17
CA PRO A 428 -15.08 -11.81 5.60
C PRO A 428 -15.04 -11.62 7.12
N GLN A 429 -16.11 -11.96 7.84
CA GLN A 429 -16.19 -11.76 9.28
C GLN A 429 -15.17 -12.62 10.04
N ASP A 430 -15.01 -13.90 9.67
CA ASP A 430 -13.99 -14.76 10.28
C ASP A 430 -12.59 -14.25 9.96
N ALA A 431 -12.36 -13.67 8.78
CA ALA A 431 -11.07 -13.06 8.45
C ALA A 431 -10.70 -11.97 9.46
N GLU A 432 -11.65 -11.11 9.84
CA GLU A 432 -11.45 -10.08 10.85
C GLU A 432 -11.24 -10.66 12.24
N GLU A 433 -12.06 -11.63 12.65
CA GLU A 433 -11.93 -12.29 13.95
C GLU A 433 -10.56 -12.97 14.12
N GLN A 434 -10.09 -13.67 13.08
CA GLN A 434 -8.81 -14.35 13.11
C GLN A 434 -7.64 -13.37 13.07
N TYR A 435 -7.76 -12.28 12.31
CA TYR A 435 -6.78 -11.21 12.29
C TYR A 435 -6.64 -10.55 13.67
N ASN A 436 -7.76 -10.25 14.35
CA ASN A 436 -7.76 -9.66 15.69
C ASN A 436 -7.13 -10.58 16.75
N LYS A 437 -7.11 -11.90 16.51
CA LYS A 437 -6.38 -12.89 17.33
C LYS A 437 -4.89 -13.01 16.99
N GLY A 438 -4.41 -12.26 15.99
CA GLY A 438 -3.02 -12.25 15.52
C GLY A 438 -2.68 -13.36 14.51
N ASN A 439 -3.68 -14.07 13.99
CA ASN A 439 -3.47 -15.16 13.02
C ASN A 439 -3.28 -14.61 11.60
N LYS A 440 -2.51 -15.34 10.78
CA LYS A 440 -2.40 -15.06 9.35
C LYS A 440 -3.54 -15.73 8.59
N VAL A 441 -4.18 -15.01 7.68
CA VAL A 441 -5.43 -15.44 7.06
C VAL A 441 -5.36 -15.39 5.54
N ILE A 442 -5.96 -16.39 4.88
CA ILE A 442 -6.22 -16.39 3.44
C ILE A 442 -7.72 -16.52 3.21
N LEU A 443 -8.30 -15.51 2.56
CA LEU A 443 -9.73 -15.46 2.25
C LEU A 443 -9.98 -16.17 0.91
N ILE A 444 -10.79 -17.22 0.94
CA ILE A 444 -11.24 -17.96 -0.24
C ILE A 444 -12.71 -17.66 -0.52
N ARG A 445 -13.04 -17.19 -1.73
CA ARG A 445 -14.39 -16.83 -2.14
C ARG A 445 -14.67 -17.27 -3.58
N GLU A 446 -15.93 -17.39 -3.98
CA GLU A 446 -16.24 -17.62 -5.40
C GLU A 446 -15.89 -16.38 -6.23
N GLU A 447 -16.39 -15.24 -5.76
CA GLU A 447 -16.07 -13.89 -6.21
C GLU A 447 -16.07 -12.97 -4.98
N THR A 448 -15.41 -11.81 -5.09
CA THR A 448 -15.54 -10.78 -4.06
C THR A 448 -16.43 -9.66 -4.52
N SER A 449 -17.18 -9.12 -3.58
CA SER A 449 -18.07 -7.99 -3.73
C SER A 449 -17.56 -6.82 -2.88
N PRO A 450 -18.13 -5.61 -3.08
CA PRO A 450 -17.88 -4.48 -2.19
C PRO A 450 -18.20 -4.71 -0.70
N GLU A 451 -18.94 -5.77 -0.36
CA GLU A 451 -19.25 -6.14 1.03
C GLU A 451 -18.08 -6.84 1.72
N ASP A 452 -17.15 -7.41 0.93
CA ASP A 452 -16.04 -8.22 1.44
C ASP A 452 -14.78 -7.39 1.74
N VAL A 453 -14.81 -6.06 1.53
CA VAL A 453 -13.64 -5.14 1.57
C VAL A 453 -12.87 -5.23 2.88
N GLN A 454 -13.57 -5.28 4.02
CA GLN A 454 -12.94 -5.31 5.34
C GLN A 454 -12.20 -6.64 5.57
N GLY A 455 -12.83 -7.77 5.26
CA GLY A 455 -12.20 -9.10 5.28
C GLY A 455 -11.02 -9.23 4.30
N MET A 456 -11.14 -8.63 3.11
CA MET A 456 -10.04 -8.57 2.14
C MET A 456 -8.85 -7.75 2.67
N PHE A 457 -9.12 -6.65 3.38
CA PHE A 457 -8.09 -5.76 3.92
C PHE A 457 -7.28 -6.42 5.03
N VAL A 458 -7.91 -7.18 5.92
CA VAL A 458 -7.22 -7.87 7.02
C VAL A 458 -6.50 -9.15 6.57
N SER A 459 -6.95 -9.76 5.47
CA SER A 459 -6.35 -11.01 4.94
C SER A 459 -4.94 -10.81 4.39
N ASN A 460 -4.07 -11.81 4.56
CA ASN A 460 -2.73 -11.81 3.96
C ASN A 460 -2.75 -12.10 2.47
N ALA A 461 -3.75 -12.86 1.99
CA ALA A 461 -4.01 -13.05 0.58
C ALA A 461 -5.46 -13.45 0.29
N ILE A 462 -5.83 -13.33 -0.99
CA ILE A 462 -7.18 -13.58 -1.49
C ILE A 462 -7.09 -14.56 -2.66
N LEU A 463 -7.95 -15.59 -2.64
CA LEU A 463 -8.11 -16.57 -3.72
C LEU A 463 -9.57 -16.60 -4.16
N THR A 464 -9.83 -16.44 -5.46
CA THR A 464 -11.19 -16.57 -6.01
C THR A 464 -11.30 -17.65 -7.08
N SER A 465 -12.45 -18.34 -7.12
CA SER A 465 -12.72 -19.35 -8.17
C SER A 465 -13.06 -18.69 -9.51
N ARG A 466 -13.77 -17.56 -9.49
CA ARG A 466 -14.16 -16.78 -10.67
C ARG A 466 -13.45 -15.42 -10.70
N GLY A 467 -13.57 -14.74 -11.84
CA GLY A 467 -13.05 -13.37 -12.05
C GLY A 467 -11.78 -13.28 -12.90
N GLY A 468 -11.70 -12.23 -13.73
CA GLY A 468 -10.52 -11.91 -14.55
C GLY A 468 -9.53 -10.98 -13.85
N MET A 469 -8.47 -10.56 -14.57
CA MET A 469 -7.46 -9.60 -14.07
C MET A 469 -8.03 -8.21 -13.76
N THR A 470 -9.25 -7.96 -14.22
CA THR A 470 -10.05 -6.75 -14.04
C THR A 470 -11.19 -6.89 -13.03
N SER A 471 -11.32 -8.06 -12.39
CA SER A 471 -12.35 -8.33 -11.36
C SER A 471 -12.19 -7.43 -10.13
N HIS A 472 -13.26 -7.35 -9.32
CA HIS A 472 -13.26 -6.58 -8.07
C HIS A 472 -12.11 -6.99 -7.14
N ALA A 473 -11.91 -8.29 -6.92
CA ALA A 473 -10.80 -8.84 -6.13
C ALA A 473 -9.44 -8.35 -6.64
N ALA A 474 -9.21 -8.45 -7.96
CA ALA A 474 -7.95 -8.06 -8.58
C ALA A 474 -7.67 -6.56 -8.48
N LEU A 475 -8.66 -5.70 -8.71
CA LEU A 475 -8.51 -4.25 -8.64
C LEU A 475 -8.19 -3.77 -7.22
N VAL A 476 -8.85 -4.33 -6.22
CA VAL A 476 -8.70 -3.96 -4.81
C VAL A 476 -7.38 -4.49 -4.25
N ALA A 477 -7.10 -5.79 -4.42
CA ALA A 477 -5.87 -6.40 -3.90
C ALA A 477 -4.61 -5.76 -4.49
N ARG A 478 -4.63 -5.43 -5.78
CA ARG A 478 -3.54 -4.71 -6.46
C ARG A 478 -3.32 -3.32 -5.88
N GLY A 479 -4.39 -2.60 -5.58
CA GLY A 479 -4.30 -1.26 -4.97
C GLY A 479 -3.68 -1.28 -3.57
N TRP A 480 -3.82 -2.39 -2.84
CA TRP A 480 -3.25 -2.57 -1.50
C TRP A 480 -1.93 -3.35 -1.49
N GLY A 481 -1.40 -3.73 -2.65
CA GLY A 481 -0.18 -4.54 -2.75
C GLY A 481 -0.30 -5.93 -2.08
N LYS A 482 -1.51 -6.50 -2.04
CA LYS A 482 -1.75 -7.83 -1.45
C LYS A 482 -1.60 -8.94 -2.48
N CYS A 483 -1.13 -10.09 -2.01
CA CYS A 483 -1.09 -11.32 -2.80
C CYS A 483 -2.52 -11.74 -3.16
N CYS A 484 -2.79 -11.92 -4.46
CA CYS A 484 -4.13 -12.28 -4.93
C CYS A 484 -4.06 -13.13 -6.20
N ILE A 485 -4.86 -14.20 -6.20
CA ILE A 485 -5.06 -15.09 -7.34
C ILE A 485 -6.56 -15.13 -7.64
N VAL A 486 -6.96 -14.88 -8.88
CA VAL A 486 -8.37 -14.86 -9.30
C VAL A 486 -8.63 -15.84 -10.43
N GLY A 487 -9.88 -16.24 -10.65
CA GLY A 487 -10.25 -17.09 -11.78
C GLY A 487 -9.64 -18.50 -11.70
N CYS A 488 -9.51 -19.06 -10.49
CA CYS A 488 -9.12 -20.44 -10.31
C CYS A 488 -10.32 -21.37 -10.58
N ASN A 489 -10.58 -21.67 -11.85
CA ASN A 489 -11.78 -22.43 -12.27
C ASN A 489 -11.89 -23.83 -11.65
N GLU A 490 -10.76 -24.41 -11.21
CA GLU A 490 -10.68 -25.71 -10.55
C GLU A 490 -11.12 -25.68 -9.08
N LEU A 491 -11.37 -24.48 -8.54
CA LEU A 491 -11.77 -24.25 -7.15
C LEU A 491 -13.30 -24.28 -7.01
N ILE A 492 -13.81 -25.28 -6.29
CA ILE A 492 -15.24 -25.42 -5.97
C ILE A 492 -15.40 -25.19 -4.47
N ILE A 493 -16.25 -24.25 -4.06
CA ILE A 493 -16.41 -23.87 -2.66
C ILE A 493 -17.74 -24.40 -2.13
N ASP A 494 -17.68 -25.02 -0.95
CA ASP A 494 -18.82 -25.51 -0.21
C ASP A 494 -18.92 -24.70 1.10
N TYR A 495 -19.75 -23.66 1.05
CA TYR A 495 -19.94 -22.74 2.16
C TYR A 495 -20.64 -23.39 3.36
N ASP A 496 -21.50 -24.37 3.13
CA ASP A 496 -22.26 -25.06 4.19
C ASP A 496 -21.32 -25.85 5.10
N ASN A 497 -20.31 -26.49 4.51
CA ASN A 497 -19.32 -27.27 5.24
C ASN A 497 -18.00 -26.52 5.52
N ASN A 498 -17.90 -25.24 5.14
CA ASN A 498 -16.68 -24.43 5.26
C ASN A 498 -15.44 -25.15 4.70
N GLN A 499 -15.55 -25.63 3.46
CA GLN A 499 -14.49 -26.32 2.75
C GLN A 499 -14.45 -25.91 1.27
N ALA A 500 -13.32 -26.13 0.61
CA ALA A 500 -13.20 -26.00 -0.83
C ALA A 500 -12.44 -27.18 -1.42
N PHE A 501 -12.78 -27.53 -2.65
CA PHE A 501 -12.14 -28.56 -3.44
C PHE A 501 -11.32 -27.88 -4.51
N LEU A 502 -10.02 -28.18 -4.56
CA LEU A 502 -9.13 -27.73 -5.60
C LEU A 502 -8.50 -28.96 -6.23
N ASN A 503 -8.95 -29.30 -7.44
CA ASN A 503 -8.66 -30.60 -8.07
C ASN A 503 -9.04 -31.77 -7.14
N GLN A 504 -8.09 -32.64 -6.78
CA GLN A 504 -8.31 -33.78 -5.89
C GLN A 504 -8.11 -33.45 -4.40
N GLN A 505 -7.87 -32.19 -4.06
CA GLN A 505 -7.50 -31.78 -2.70
C GLN A 505 -8.65 -31.04 -2.01
N ILE A 506 -8.97 -31.47 -0.79
CA ILE A 506 -9.92 -30.78 0.10
C ILE A 506 -9.16 -29.79 0.97
N ILE A 507 -9.57 -28.52 0.96
CA ILE A 507 -9.04 -27.43 1.77
C ILE A 507 -10.11 -27.04 2.78
N LYS A 508 -9.83 -27.20 4.08
CA LYS A 508 -10.77 -26.90 5.16
C LYS A 508 -10.45 -25.57 5.84
N ARG A 509 -11.45 -24.99 6.51
CA ARG A 509 -11.23 -23.82 7.38
C ARG A 509 -10.12 -24.10 8.40
N GLY A 510 -9.16 -23.18 8.50
CA GLY A 510 -7.99 -23.32 9.38
C GLY A 510 -6.78 -24.01 8.76
N ASP A 511 -6.93 -24.67 7.60
CA ASP A 511 -5.80 -25.28 6.89
C ASP A 511 -4.80 -24.23 6.43
N TRP A 512 -3.51 -24.59 6.44
CA TRP A 512 -2.45 -23.72 5.95
C TRP A 512 -2.24 -23.89 4.45
N ILE A 513 -2.35 -22.79 3.72
CA ILE A 513 -2.00 -22.72 2.29
C ILE A 513 -1.02 -21.59 2.03
N THR A 514 -0.32 -21.68 0.90
CA THR A 514 0.57 -20.63 0.40
C THR A 514 0.15 -20.25 -1.02
N LEU A 515 0.05 -18.95 -1.28
CA LEU A 515 -0.27 -18.39 -2.59
C LEU A 515 0.95 -17.64 -3.13
N ASP A 516 1.27 -17.86 -4.40
CA ASP A 516 2.16 -17.02 -5.20
C ASP A 516 1.32 -16.18 -6.14
N GLY A 517 0.98 -14.96 -5.72
CA GLY A 517 0.15 -14.04 -6.49
C GLY A 517 0.86 -13.47 -7.71
N SER A 518 2.21 -13.52 -7.73
CA SER A 518 3.00 -13.09 -8.89
C SER A 518 2.97 -14.12 -10.03
N LYS A 519 2.90 -15.41 -9.70
CA LYS A 519 2.85 -16.52 -10.68
C LYS A 519 1.47 -17.15 -10.85
N GLY A 520 0.52 -16.85 -9.96
CA GLY A 520 -0.80 -17.46 -9.96
C GLY A 520 -0.83 -18.90 -9.45
N LEU A 521 0.12 -19.28 -8.58
CA LEU A 521 0.28 -20.69 -8.13
C LEU A 521 -0.20 -20.89 -6.69
N ILE A 522 -0.84 -22.04 -6.45
CA ILE A 522 -1.43 -22.39 -5.15
C ILE A 522 -0.74 -23.63 -4.59
N TYR A 523 -0.37 -23.59 -3.30
CA TYR A 523 0.26 -24.71 -2.60
C TYR A 523 -0.49 -25.01 -1.29
N LYS A 524 -0.94 -26.26 -1.12
CA LYS A 524 -1.61 -26.73 0.11
C LYS A 524 -0.62 -27.09 1.22
N LYS A 525 0.31 -26.18 1.53
CA LYS A 525 1.28 -26.31 2.62
C LYS A 525 1.67 -24.91 3.13
N GLN A 526 2.13 -24.86 4.38
CA GLN A 526 2.85 -23.70 4.91
C GLN A 526 4.28 -23.71 4.34
N LEU A 527 4.54 -22.90 3.30
CA LEU A 527 5.88 -22.80 2.72
C LEU A 527 6.68 -21.67 3.38
N PRO A 528 8.01 -21.84 3.57
CA PRO A 528 8.86 -20.77 4.04
C PRO A 528 8.99 -19.71 2.95
N LEU A 529 8.66 -18.46 3.29
CA LEU A 529 8.85 -17.31 2.43
C LEU A 529 10.22 -16.69 2.69
N ILE A 530 10.94 -16.34 1.63
CA ILE A 530 12.22 -15.64 1.69
C ILE A 530 12.07 -14.19 1.29
N LYS A 531 13.03 -13.37 1.72
CA LYS A 531 13.10 -11.98 1.26
C LYS A 531 13.63 -11.93 -0.18
N PRO A 532 13.13 -11.00 -1.01
CA PRO A 532 13.52 -10.91 -2.40
C PRO A 532 15.02 -10.55 -2.54
N ALA A 533 15.66 -11.08 -3.58
CA ALA A 533 17.06 -10.84 -3.88
C ALA A 533 17.29 -9.46 -4.51
N LEU A 534 17.24 -8.41 -3.68
CA LEU A 534 17.27 -7.00 -4.13
C LEU A 534 18.45 -6.64 -5.02
N LYS A 535 19.64 -7.21 -4.75
CA LYS A 535 20.85 -6.96 -5.53
C LYS A 535 20.71 -7.32 -7.01
N LYS A 536 19.88 -8.30 -7.35
CA LYS A 536 19.62 -8.71 -8.74
C LYS A 536 18.43 -7.96 -9.37
N ASN A 537 17.67 -7.20 -8.59
CA ASN A 537 16.49 -6.50 -9.09
C ASN A 537 16.89 -5.20 -9.82
N ILE A 538 16.82 -5.23 -11.15
CA ILE A 538 17.20 -4.13 -12.03
C ILE A 538 16.36 -2.86 -11.77
N ILE A 539 15.06 -3.03 -11.52
CA ILE A 539 14.11 -1.93 -11.27
C ILE A 539 14.51 -1.20 -9.98
N PHE A 540 14.70 -1.95 -8.90
CA PHE A 540 15.10 -1.41 -7.60
C PHE A 540 16.45 -0.69 -7.66
N ASN A 541 17.46 -1.32 -8.27
CA ASN A 541 18.79 -0.71 -8.41
C ASN A 541 18.77 0.56 -9.26
N SER A 542 17.96 0.58 -10.32
CA SER A 542 17.79 1.77 -11.17
C SER A 542 17.15 2.93 -10.40
N LEU A 543 16.10 2.64 -9.62
CA LEU A 543 15.46 3.60 -8.73
C LEU A 543 16.46 4.12 -7.68
N LEU A 544 17.14 3.24 -6.94
CA LEU A 544 18.11 3.65 -5.91
C LEU A 544 19.22 4.54 -6.46
N ASN A 545 19.77 4.20 -7.63
CA ASN A 545 20.78 5.04 -8.29
C ASN A 545 20.25 6.43 -8.62
N MET A 546 19.01 6.53 -9.08
CA MET A 546 18.35 7.80 -9.35
C MET A 546 18.11 8.62 -8.09
N LEU A 547 17.64 7.98 -7.01
CA LEU A 547 17.40 8.63 -5.71
C LEU A 547 18.71 9.15 -5.11
N ASN A 548 19.76 8.30 -5.13
CA ASN A 548 21.08 8.63 -4.59
C ASN A 548 21.74 9.82 -5.29
N LYS A 549 21.49 10.02 -6.59
CA LYS A 549 22.00 11.19 -7.34
C LYS A 549 21.28 12.49 -6.97
N LYS A 550 20.01 12.43 -6.57
CA LYS A 550 19.19 13.61 -6.31
C LYS A 550 19.20 14.07 -4.84
N ARG A 551 19.29 13.13 -3.88
CA ARG A 551 19.19 13.47 -2.45
C ARG A 551 20.35 14.38 -2.01
N ALA A 552 20.03 15.42 -1.23
CA ALA A 552 21.03 16.32 -0.64
C ALA A 552 21.66 15.73 0.64
N LEU A 553 20.89 14.96 1.41
CA LEU A 553 21.33 14.35 2.66
C LEU A 553 21.73 12.89 2.47
N LEU A 554 22.69 12.44 3.28
CA LEU A 554 23.07 11.03 3.32
C LEU A 554 22.05 10.22 4.12
N VAL A 555 21.80 8.98 3.69
CA VAL A 555 21.04 8.00 4.47
C VAL A 555 22.01 6.94 4.97
N ARG A 556 22.18 6.87 6.28
CA ARG A 556 22.90 5.80 6.98
C ARG A 556 21.90 4.77 7.53
N THR A 557 22.42 3.69 8.10
CA THR A 557 21.60 2.64 8.71
C THR A 557 21.89 2.46 10.20
N ASN A 558 20.92 1.92 10.93
CA ASN A 558 21.08 1.39 12.27
C ASN A 558 21.27 -0.13 12.13
N ALA A 559 22.49 -0.62 12.36
CA ALA A 559 22.85 -2.00 12.12
C ALA A 559 23.94 -2.47 13.08
N ASP A 560 23.70 -3.61 13.71
CA ASP A 560 24.51 -4.10 14.83
C ASP A 560 25.21 -5.42 14.51
N GLN A 561 24.80 -6.08 13.43
CA GLN A 561 25.38 -7.33 12.95
C GLN A 561 25.87 -7.20 11.50
N PRO A 562 26.88 -7.99 11.08
CA PRO A 562 27.40 -7.95 9.71
C PRO A 562 26.33 -8.22 8.64
N LYS A 563 25.37 -9.11 8.93
CA LYS A 563 24.25 -9.43 8.04
C LYS A 563 23.34 -8.22 7.80
N ASP A 564 23.07 -7.43 8.84
CA ASP A 564 22.20 -6.25 8.78
C ASP A 564 22.93 -5.10 8.08
N ALA A 565 24.24 -4.98 8.31
CA ALA A 565 25.11 -4.06 7.60
C ALA A 565 25.11 -4.38 6.09
N GLN A 566 25.24 -5.65 5.70
CA GLN A 566 25.20 -6.06 4.29
C GLN A 566 23.82 -5.77 3.67
N ALA A 567 22.74 -6.12 4.35
CA ALA A 567 21.38 -5.84 3.88
C ALA A 567 21.16 -4.32 3.66
N ALA A 568 21.66 -3.48 4.56
CA ALA A 568 21.56 -2.03 4.42
C ALA A 568 22.38 -1.50 3.24
N LEU A 569 23.56 -2.06 2.95
CA LEU A 569 24.35 -1.70 1.77
C LEU A 569 23.61 -2.05 0.49
N ASP A 570 23.01 -3.24 0.43
CA ASP A 570 22.21 -3.68 -0.71
C ASP A 570 20.98 -2.78 -0.91
N MET A 571 20.53 -2.07 0.12
CA MET A 571 19.45 -1.08 0.09
C MET A 571 19.92 0.38 -0.13
N GLY A 572 21.22 0.61 -0.36
CA GLY A 572 21.76 1.93 -0.70
C GLY A 572 22.25 2.77 0.49
N ALA A 573 22.51 2.17 1.66
CA ALA A 573 23.02 2.88 2.81
C ALA A 573 24.43 3.48 2.56
N SER A 574 24.64 4.68 3.07
CA SER A 574 25.90 5.43 2.97
C SER A 574 26.89 5.13 4.10
N GLY A 575 26.50 4.29 5.06
CA GLY A 575 27.28 3.89 6.24
C GLY A 575 26.35 3.51 7.40
N ILE A 576 26.90 3.26 8.58
CA ILE A 576 26.12 2.93 9.80
C ILE A 576 26.10 4.15 10.70
N GLY A 577 24.94 4.75 10.96
CA GLY A 577 24.79 5.92 11.84
C GLY A 577 24.58 5.55 13.31
N LEU A 578 24.22 4.29 13.58
CA LEU A 578 24.14 3.72 14.92
C LEU A 578 24.41 2.21 14.89
N CYS A 579 25.51 1.80 15.51
CA CYS A 579 25.83 0.41 15.83
C CYS A 579 25.77 0.26 17.36
N ARG A 580 24.78 -0.50 17.82
CA ARG A 580 24.49 -0.78 19.21
C ARG A 580 25.36 -1.93 19.72
N THR A 581 26.20 -1.66 20.72
CA THR A 581 27.13 -2.66 21.26
C THR A 581 26.50 -3.60 22.26
N GLU A 582 25.39 -3.21 22.86
CA GLU A 582 24.57 -3.96 23.82
C GLU A 582 24.16 -5.33 23.24
N HIS A 583 23.73 -5.31 21.98
CA HIS A 583 23.31 -6.49 21.23
C HIS A 583 24.44 -7.51 21.02
N MET A 584 25.69 -7.07 21.14
CA MET A 584 26.86 -7.94 21.04
C MET A 584 27.11 -8.72 22.34
N PHE A 585 26.42 -8.44 23.44
CA PHE A 585 26.63 -9.14 24.72
C PHE A 585 25.57 -10.20 25.03
N PHE A 586 24.46 -10.27 24.29
CA PHE A 586 23.35 -11.18 24.59
C PHE A 586 23.56 -12.64 24.14
N ASP A 587 24.68 -12.95 23.50
CA ASP A 587 25.05 -14.35 23.25
C ASP A 587 25.32 -15.09 24.59
N LYS A 588 24.95 -16.38 24.70
CA LYS A 588 25.01 -17.15 25.95
C LYS A 588 26.37 -17.07 26.64
N GLU A 589 27.47 -17.22 25.89
CA GLU A 589 28.82 -17.19 26.45
C GLU A 589 29.22 -15.78 26.92
N ARG A 590 28.71 -14.75 26.25
CA ARG A 590 29.03 -13.35 26.54
C ARG A 590 28.19 -12.81 27.70
N ILE A 591 26.91 -13.20 27.80
CA ILE A 591 26.05 -12.93 28.95
C ILE A 591 26.69 -13.47 30.22
N LYS A 592 27.25 -14.68 30.17
CA LYS A 592 27.96 -15.27 31.31
C LYS A 592 29.12 -14.38 31.79
N ILE A 593 29.93 -13.87 30.85
CA ILE A 593 31.03 -12.94 31.19
C ILE A 593 30.47 -11.62 31.74
N MET A 594 29.39 -11.07 31.17
CA MET A 594 28.72 -9.87 31.71
C MET A 594 28.25 -10.07 33.16
N ARG A 595 27.68 -11.24 33.48
CA ARG A 595 27.27 -11.58 34.85
C ARG A 595 28.48 -11.67 35.79
N GLN A 596 29.61 -12.20 35.33
CA GLN A 596 30.86 -12.19 36.12
C GLN A 596 31.39 -10.77 36.38
N ILE A 597 31.23 -9.86 35.42
CA ILE A 597 31.62 -8.45 35.57
C ILE A 597 30.79 -7.77 36.67
N ILE A 598 29.47 -8.01 36.65
CA ILE A 598 28.54 -7.49 37.64
C ILE A 598 28.88 -8.02 39.04
N LEU A 599 29.25 -9.29 39.13
CA LEU A 599 29.50 -9.98 40.40
C LEU A 599 30.96 -9.92 40.87
N ALA A 600 31.82 -9.17 40.18
CA ALA A 600 33.23 -9.11 40.48
C ALA A 600 33.48 -8.45 41.87
N PRO A 601 34.25 -9.10 42.77
CA PRO A 601 34.42 -8.64 44.15
C PRO A 601 35.30 -7.39 44.28
N ASN A 602 36.12 -7.10 43.27
CA ASN A 602 37.02 -5.94 43.27
C ASN A 602 37.33 -5.48 41.84
N LYS A 603 37.93 -4.28 41.75
CA LYS A 603 38.28 -3.64 40.48
C LYS A 603 39.24 -4.48 39.61
N LYS A 604 40.19 -5.19 40.23
CA LYS A 604 41.15 -6.06 39.51
C LYS A 604 40.41 -7.18 38.81
N LYS A 605 39.54 -7.89 39.52
CA LYS A 605 38.78 -9.01 38.94
C LYS A 605 37.76 -8.55 37.90
N ARG A 606 37.10 -7.40 38.14
CA ARG A 606 36.20 -6.80 37.16
C ARG A 606 36.91 -6.49 35.85
N ARG A 607 38.12 -5.91 35.93
CA ARG A 607 38.95 -5.62 34.75
C ARG A 607 39.36 -6.89 34.01
N GLU A 608 39.75 -7.95 34.73
CA GLU A 608 40.06 -9.25 34.12
C GLU A 608 38.85 -9.81 33.36
N SER A 609 37.66 -9.80 33.96
CA SER A 609 36.42 -10.27 33.32
C SER A 609 36.02 -9.41 32.12
N ILE A 610 36.12 -8.08 32.23
CA ILE A 610 35.86 -7.17 31.09
C ILE A 610 36.78 -7.48 29.90
N MET A 611 38.05 -7.75 30.16
CA MET A 611 39.01 -8.06 29.09
C MET A 611 38.75 -9.40 28.40
N GLN A 612 37.97 -10.31 29.00
CA GLN A 612 37.51 -11.53 28.33
C GLN A 612 36.52 -11.24 27.19
N LEU A 613 35.83 -10.10 27.22
CA LEU A 613 34.92 -9.67 26.14
C LEU A 613 35.67 -9.10 24.92
N LEU A 614 36.93 -8.70 25.09
CA LEU A 614 37.75 -8.08 24.04
C LEU A 614 37.82 -8.90 22.74
N PRO A 615 38.16 -10.20 22.73
CA PRO A 615 38.25 -10.98 21.49
C PRO A 615 36.90 -11.09 20.75
N TYR A 616 35.80 -11.17 21.49
CA TYR A 616 34.45 -11.23 20.92
C TYR A 616 34.07 -9.93 20.21
N GLN A 617 34.17 -8.79 20.92
CA GLN A 617 33.87 -7.49 20.32
C GLN A 617 34.83 -7.13 19.18
N LYS A 618 36.13 -7.44 19.31
CA LYS A 618 37.08 -7.23 18.23
C LYS A 618 36.67 -7.99 16.97
N THR A 619 36.20 -9.23 17.12
CA THR A 619 35.73 -10.04 15.99
C THR A 619 34.49 -9.42 15.35
N ASP A 620 33.50 -9.01 16.14
CA ASP A 620 32.28 -8.40 15.62
C ASP A 620 32.58 -7.08 14.88
N PHE A 621 33.36 -6.19 15.49
CA PHE A 621 33.76 -4.93 14.86
C PHE A 621 34.60 -5.17 13.62
N TYR A 622 35.48 -6.18 13.62
CA TYR A 622 36.24 -6.54 12.43
C TYR A 622 35.30 -6.92 11.27
N GLN A 623 34.27 -7.73 11.53
CA GLN A 623 33.31 -8.11 10.49
C GLN A 623 32.47 -6.92 10.01
N ILE A 624 31.94 -6.10 10.94
CA ILE A 624 31.10 -4.94 10.60
C ILE A 624 31.91 -3.91 9.79
N LEU A 625 33.12 -3.56 10.26
CA LEU A 625 33.99 -2.59 9.59
C LEU A 625 34.49 -3.12 8.23
N LYS A 626 34.68 -4.44 8.08
CA LYS A 626 35.01 -5.06 6.80
C LYS A 626 33.84 -4.95 5.82
N THR A 627 32.62 -5.25 6.26
CA THR A 627 31.42 -5.13 5.42
C THR A 627 31.20 -3.68 4.97
N MET A 628 31.42 -2.72 5.86
CA MET A 628 31.26 -1.28 5.61
C MET A 628 32.56 -0.60 5.17
N ASP A 629 33.45 -1.30 4.47
CA ASP A 629 34.73 -0.71 4.06
C ASP A 629 34.53 0.61 3.31
N SER A 630 35.43 1.57 3.57
CA SER A 630 35.39 2.92 3.01
C SER A 630 34.17 3.80 3.40
N LYS A 631 33.20 3.26 4.16
CA LYS A 631 32.01 3.97 4.67
C LYS A 631 32.11 4.21 6.19
N PRO A 632 31.51 5.30 6.71
CA PRO A 632 31.59 5.61 8.14
C PRO A 632 30.70 4.68 8.97
N VAL A 633 31.23 4.19 10.09
CA VAL A 633 30.54 3.29 11.04
C VAL A 633 30.55 3.92 12.43
N THR A 634 29.40 4.43 12.87
CA THR A 634 29.22 5.03 14.20
C THR A 634 28.86 3.96 15.20
N ILE A 635 29.76 3.70 16.16
CA ILE A 635 29.63 2.69 17.20
C ILE A 635 29.30 3.40 18.50
N ARG A 636 28.14 3.09 19.06
CA ARG A 636 27.71 3.60 20.36
C ARG A 636 28.27 2.70 21.45
N LEU A 637 28.93 3.31 22.42
CA LEU A 637 29.41 2.60 23.62
C LEU A 637 28.24 2.04 24.43
N LEU A 638 28.53 1.14 25.38
CA LEU A 638 27.53 0.44 26.17
C LEU A 638 26.55 1.44 26.84
N ASP A 639 25.26 1.22 26.59
CA ASP A 639 24.18 2.10 27.01
C ASP A 639 23.27 1.59 28.15
N PRO A 640 22.89 0.31 28.26
CA PRO A 640 21.88 -0.15 29.19
C PRO A 640 22.46 -0.29 30.60
N PRO A 641 21.61 -0.22 31.64
CA PRO A 641 22.01 -0.49 33.01
C PRO A 641 22.38 -1.97 33.18
N LEU A 642 23.17 -2.25 34.22
CA LEU A 642 23.71 -3.60 34.44
C LEU A 642 22.63 -4.65 34.78
N HIS A 643 21.50 -4.25 35.36
CA HIS A 643 20.44 -5.19 35.75
C HIS A 643 19.77 -5.86 34.54
N GLU A 644 19.80 -5.26 33.36
CA GLU A 644 19.25 -5.89 32.13
C GLU A 644 19.99 -7.19 31.74
N PHE A 645 21.20 -7.41 32.24
CA PHE A 645 21.97 -8.65 32.00
C PHE A 645 21.72 -9.74 33.06
N LEU A 646 20.91 -9.43 34.09
CA LEU A 646 20.57 -10.35 35.18
C LEU A 646 19.22 -11.02 34.94
N PRO A 647 19.06 -12.30 35.34
CA PRO A 647 17.78 -12.99 35.23
C PRO A 647 16.77 -12.46 36.26
N THR A 648 15.51 -12.37 35.85
CA THR A 648 14.39 -11.97 36.74
C THR A 648 13.60 -13.16 37.28
N GLN A 649 13.70 -14.34 36.64
CA GLN A 649 12.94 -15.53 37.04
C GLN A 649 13.66 -16.32 38.16
N LYS A 650 12.93 -16.68 39.22
CA LYS A 650 13.48 -17.45 40.37
C LYS A 650 14.26 -18.70 39.97
N LYS A 651 13.80 -19.44 38.96
CA LYS A 651 14.49 -20.64 38.45
C LYS A 651 15.87 -20.28 37.85
N GLN A 652 15.91 -19.27 36.99
CA GLN A 652 17.14 -18.81 36.34
C GLN A 652 18.13 -18.19 37.35
N ILE A 653 17.62 -17.53 38.41
CA ILE A 653 18.45 -17.02 39.51
C ILE A 653 19.13 -18.18 40.24
N LYS A 654 18.39 -19.27 40.56
CA LYS A 654 18.97 -20.47 41.18
C LYS A 654 20.05 -21.11 40.31
N ASP A 655 19.76 -21.28 39.02
CA ASP A 655 20.69 -21.88 38.06
C ASP A 655 21.98 -21.04 37.94
N LEU A 656 21.84 -19.71 37.90
CA LEU A 656 22.97 -18.79 37.83
C LEU A 656 23.81 -18.80 39.12
N ALA A 657 23.16 -18.91 40.29
CA ALA A 657 23.86 -19.00 41.57
C ALA A 657 24.76 -20.25 41.65
N ILE A 658 24.26 -21.39 41.16
CA ILE A 658 25.03 -22.65 41.05
C ILE A 658 26.21 -22.46 40.11
N GLU A 659 25.97 -21.91 38.92
CA GLU A 659 27.01 -21.70 37.90
C GLU A 659 28.15 -20.79 38.40
N LEU A 660 27.80 -19.74 39.15
CA LEU A 660 28.75 -18.76 39.65
C LEU A 660 29.34 -19.11 41.02
N LYS A 661 28.95 -20.25 41.60
CA LYS A 661 29.39 -20.71 42.92
C LYS A 661 29.15 -19.68 44.03
N ILE A 662 27.99 -19.03 44.01
CA ILE A 662 27.54 -18.08 45.05
C ILE A 662 26.19 -18.52 45.62
N SER A 663 25.86 -18.09 46.84
CA SER A 663 24.55 -18.40 47.42
C SER A 663 23.43 -17.63 46.71
N VAL A 664 22.25 -18.25 46.59
CA VAL A 664 21.06 -17.64 45.97
C VAL A 664 20.70 -16.31 46.66
N LYS A 665 20.72 -16.28 48.00
CA LYS A 665 20.48 -15.05 48.78
C LYS A 665 21.44 -13.91 48.43
N LYS A 666 22.72 -14.23 48.18
CA LYS A 666 23.71 -13.21 47.79
C LYS A 666 23.44 -12.67 46.39
N LEU A 667 23.02 -13.53 45.46
CA LEU A 667 22.65 -13.12 44.11
C LEU A 667 21.36 -12.26 44.12
N GLU A 668 20.35 -12.67 44.88
CA GLU A 668 19.11 -11.89 45.08
C GLU A 668 19.42 -10.49 45.63
N ALA A 669 20.24 -10.39 46.69
CA ALA A 669 20.64 -9.09 47.24
C ALA A 669 21.42 -8.20 46.24
N ILE A 670 22.13 -8.78 45.28
CA ILE A 670 22.82 -8.02 44.22
C ILE A 670 21.85 -7.56 43.14
N ILE A 671 20.90 -8.42 42.76
CA ILE A 671 19.82 -8.07 41.83
C ILE A 671 19.00 -6.92 42.43
N ASP A 672 18.63 -7.00 43.71
CA ASP A 672 17.87 -5.97 44.40
C ASP A 672 18.65 -4.65 44.53
N ASN A 673 19.97 -4.71 44.77
CA ASN A 673 20.82 -3.51 44.82
C ASN A 673 21.00 -2.83 43.45
N LEU A 674 20.94 -3.60 42.36
CA LEU A 674 21.05 -3.08 40.99
C LEU A 674 19.67 -2.74 40.40
N HIS A 675 18.59 -3.08 41.10
CA HIS A 675 17.24 -2.73 40.72
C HIS A 675 17.07 -1.22 40.79
N GLU A 676 16.51 -0.65 39.73
CA GLU A 676 16.23 0.77 39.63
C GLU A 676 14.74 0.96 39.44
N LEU A 677 14.15 1.94 40.13
CA LEU A 677 12.73 2.29 39.97
C LEU A 677 12.44 2.76 38.54
N ASN A 678 13.37 3.48 37.93
CA ASN A 678 13.23 4.02 36.56
C ASN A 678 14.52 3.73 35.75
N PRO A 679 14.70 2.50 35.24
CA PRO A 679 15.91 2.08 34.50
C PRO A 679 16.30 3.00 33.34
N MET A 680 15.30 3.56 32.65
CA MET A 680 15.48 4.50 31.54
C MET A 680 16.37 5.70 31.93
N LEU A 681 16.26 6.20 33.17
CA LEU A 681 16.97 7.39 33.65
C LEU A 681 18.10 7.06 34.64
N GLY A 682 18.43 5.78 34.80
CA GLY A 682 19.31 5.27 35.84
C GLY A 682 20.82 5.30 35.55
N HIS A 683 21.55 4.36 36.16
CA HIS A 683 22.99 4.19 36.09
C HIS A 683 23.43 3.46 34.81
N ARG A 684 23.38 4.22 33.71
CA ARG A 684 23.57 3.68 32.36
C ARG A 684 24.38 4.65 31.47
N GLY A 685 24.65 4.28 30.23
CA GLY A 685 25.35 5.12 29.25
C GLY A 685 26.70 5.67 29.73
N CYS A 686 26.97 6.96 29.50
CA CYS A 686 28.24 7.56 29.94
C CYS A 686 28.45 7.49 31.46
N ARG A 687 27.39 7.44 32.27
CA ARG A 687 27.50 7.36 33.74
C ARG A 687 28.12 6.04 34.16
N LEU A 688 27.72 4.95 33.50
CA LEU A 688 28.31 3.62 33.70
C LEU A 688 29.79 3.60 33.25
N GLY A 689 30.11 4.22 32.12
CA GLY A 689 31.48 4.37 31.64
C GLY A 689 32.36 5.26 32.54
N ILE A 690 31.78 6.18 33.31
CA ILE A 690 32.52 7.02 34.28
C ILE A 690 32.86 6.22 35.53
N THR A 691 31.90 5.46 36.07
CA THR A 691 32.12 4.64 37.27
C THR A 691 32.95 3.40 36.99
N PHE A 692 32.86 2.85 35.77
CA PHE A 692 33.58 1.67 35.31
C PHE A 692 34.35 1.97 34.01
N PRO A 693 35.41 2.80 34.08
CA PRO A 693 36.16 3.26 32.89
C PRO A 693 36.81 2.14 32.10
N GLU A 694 37.06 0.99 32.73
CA GLU A 694 37.53 -0.22 32.07
C GLU A 694 36.58 -0.75 30.97
N ILE A 695 35.28 -0.46 31.03
CA ILE A 695 34.31 -0.81 29.96
C ILE A 695 34.62 0.00 28.70
N THR A 696 34.67 1.33 28.82
CA THR A 696 35.00 2.25 27.72
C THR A 696 36.39 1.97 27.13
N GLU A 697 37.36 1.65 27.99
CA GLU A 697 38.70 1.24 27.56
C GLU A 697 38.66 -0.04 26.70
N MET A 698 37.96 -1.08 27.15
CA MET A 698 37.87 -2.35 26.44
C MET A 698 37.18 -2.20 25.08
N GLN A 699 36.05 -1.50 25.02
CA GLN A 699 35.34 -1.25 23.76
C GLN A 699 36.19 -0.44 22.79
N THR A 700 36.84 0.64 23.27
CA THR A 700 37.75 1.44 22.44
C THR A 700 38.90 0.59 21.90
N ARG A 701 39.49 -0.26 22.75
CA ARG A 701 40.55 -1.17 22.35
C ARG A 701 40.10 -2.16 21.29
N ALA A 702 38.92 -2.76 21.44
CA ALA A 702 38.33 -3.67 20.46
C ALA A 702 38.18 -3.00 19.08
N ILE A 703 37.63 -1.77 19.06
CA ILE A 703 37.46 -0.97 17.83
C ILE A 703 38.82 -0.67 17.19
N CYS A 704 39.80 -0.21 17.97
CA CYS A 704 41.14 0.11 17.46
C CYS A 704 41.84 -1.12 16.89
N GLU A 705 41.86 -2.24 17.62
CA GLU A 705 42.53 -3.47 17.17
C GLU A 705 41.88 -4.04 15.90
N ALA A 706 40.54 -4.04 15.81
CA ALA A 706 39.81 -4.44 14.60
C ALA A 706 40.16 -3.54 13.41
N THR A 707 40.18 -2.22 13.63
CA THR A 707 40.52 -1.22 12.60
C THR A 707 41.95 -1.42 12.09
N ILE A 708 42.93 -1.61 12.98
CA ILE A 708 44.33 -1.84 12.60
C ILE A 708 44.47 -3.15 11.81
N GLN A 709 43.75 -4.20 12.20
CA GLN A 709 43.77 -5.47 11.49
C GLN A 709 43.26 -5.33 10.04
N LEU A 710 42.24 -4.50 9.82
CA LEU A 710 41.72 -4.21 8.47
C LEU A 710 42.65 -3.29 7.66
N LEU A 711 43.24 -2.27 8.29
CA LEU A 711 44.23 -1.41 7.64
C LEU A 711 45.44 -2.20 7.13
N LYS A 712 45.92 -3.18 7.91
CA LYS A 712 47.00 -4.09 7.49
C LYS A 712 46.62 -4.98 6.29
N LYS A 713 45.33 -5.15 6.01
CA LYS A 713 44.81 -5.87 4.84
C LYS A 713 44.53 -4.96 3.63
N GLY A 714 44.94 -3.69 3.70
CA GLY A 714 44.73 -2.71 2.61
C GLY A 714 43.32 -2.10 2.55
N LEU A 715 42.45 -2.40 3.51
CA LEU A 715 41.11 -1.82 3.62
C LEU A 715 41.16 -0.41 4.24
N LYS A 716 40.09 0.36 4.09
CA LYS A 716 39.95 1.76 4.54
C LYS A 716 38.77 1.92 5.52
N PRO A 717 38.77 1.25 6.68
CA PRO A 717 37.71 1.39 7.68
C PRO A 717 37.63 2.82 8.22
N LYS A 718 36.40 3.31 8.49
CA LYS A 718 36.13 4.65 9.04
C LYS A 718 35.27 4.58 10.32
N PRO A 719 35.79 4.06 11.44
CA PRO A 719 35.05 4.00 12.69
C PRO A 719 34.85 5.40 13.29
N GLU A 720 33.67 5.61 13.88
CA GLU A 720 33.29 6.79 14.65
C GLU A 720 32.80 6.29 16.03
N ILE A 721 33.38 6.77 17.14
CA ILE A 721 32.99 6.36 18.51
C ILE A 721 31.99 7.38 19.06
N MET A 722 30.84 6.91 19.54
CA MET A 722 29.76 7.75 20.07
C MET A 722 29.53 7.44 21.55
N ILE A 723 29.59 8.47 22.39
CA ILE A 723 29.30 8.39 23.83
C ILE A 723 27.81 8.67 24.06
N PRO A 724 27.04 7.71 24.63
CA PRO A 724 25.60 7.86 24.90
C PRO A 724 25.32 8.64 26.19
N LEU A 725 24.08 9.13 26.31
CA LEU A 725 23.42 9.69 27.49
C LEU A 725 24.15 10.87 28.15
N VAL A 726 24.89 11.65 27.37
CA VAL A 726 25.60 12.84 27.87
C VAL A 726 24.59 13.92 28.22
N GLY A 727 24.56 14.34 29.48
CA GLY A 727 23.77 15.49 29.96
C GLY A 727 24.63 16.70 30.28
N ASN A 728 25.93 16.51 30.51
CA ASN A 728 26.89 17.52 30.91
C ASN A 728 28.21 17.43 30.13
N ILE A 729 28.89 18.57 29.95
CA ILE A 729 30.13 18.63 29.19
C ILE A 729 31.26 17.80 29.83
N GLU A 730 31.35 17.81 31.16
CA GLU A 730 32.37 17.06 31.90
C GLU A 730 32.20 15.55 31.74
N GLU A 731 30.98 15.05 31.57
CA GLU A 731 30.73 13.62 31.30
C GLU A 731 31.33 13.23 29.95
N PHE A 732 31.12 14.05 28.92
CA PHE A 732 31.72 13.84 27.61
C PHE A 732 33.25 13.93 27.65
N ILE A 733 33.81 14.96 28.29
CA ILE A 733 35.26 15.16 28.40
C ILE A 733 35.91 13.98 29.14
N ASN A 734 35.29 13.50 30.22
CA ASN A 734 35.78 12.35 30.98
C ASN A 734 35.92 11.11 30.07
N GLN A 735 34.84 10.75 29.37
CA GLN A 735 34.85 9.59 28.48
C GLN A 735 35.80 9.79 27.28
N LYS A 736 35.82 10.99 26.68
CA LYS A 736 36.74 11.33 25.59
C LYS A 736 38.21 11.17 26.00
N LYS A 737 38.58 11.54 27.23
CA LYS A 737 39.95 11.34 27.76
C LYS A 737 40.33 9.85 27.79
N ILE A 738 39.43 8.97 28.23
CA ILE A 738 39.64 7.52 28.26
C ILE A 738 39.82 6.97 26.84
N VAL A 739 38.96 7.37 25.91
CA VAL A 739 39.03 6.96 24.50
C VAL A 739 40.36 7.38 23.86
N ILE A 740 40.75 8.66 24.00
CA ILE A 740 42.01 9.19 23.45
C ILE A 740 43.22 8.49 24.05
N LYS A 741 43.24 8.27 25.37
CA LYS A 741 44.34 7.55 26.05
C LYS A 741 44.50 6.15 25.46
N THR A 742 43.40 5.41 25.34
CA THR A 742 43.40 4.05 24.76
C THR A 742 43.88 4.04 23.31
N ILE A 743 43.39 4.96 22.48
CA ILE A 743 43.83 5.09 21.07
C ILE A 743 45.35 5.32 21.01
N LYS A 744 45.89 6.21 21.84
CA LYS A 744 47.35 6.47 21.89
C LYS A 744 48.13 5.22 22.27
N THR A 745 47.71 4.52 23.33
CA THR A 745 48.37 3.28 23.78
C THR A 745 48.40 2.21 22.68
N ILE A 746 47.28 2.00 21.98
CA ILE A 746 47.18 0.98 20.93
C ILE A 746 47.96 1.40 19.66
N LYS A 747 47.96 2.68 19.29
CA LYS A 747 48.81 3.20 18.20
C LYS A 747 50.28 2.90 18.43
N THR A 748 50.80 3.21 19.62
CA THR A 748 52.20 2.96 19.99
C THR A 748 52.50 1.47 19.96
N LYS A 749 51.64 0.64 20.57
CA LYS A 749 51.82 -0.82 20.63
C LYS A 749 51.91 -1.46 19.23
N HIS A 750 51.10 -0.99 18.28
CA HIS A 750 51.05 -1.56 16.93
C HIS A 750 51.90 -0.81 15.89
N LYS A 751 52.67 0.21 16.31
CA LYS A 751 53.52 1.05 15.44
C LYS A 751 52.76 1.66 14.24
N ILE A 752 51.52 2.11 14.47
CA ILE A 752 50.68 2.73 13.44
C ILE A 752 50.77 4.25 13.53
N LYS A 753 51.18 4.91 12.44
CA LYS A 753 51.33 6.38 12.37
C LYS A 753 49.99 7.11 12.52
N TYR A 754 48.93 6.63 11.87
CA TYR A 754 47.63 7.31 11.85
C TYR A 754 46.46 6.33 11.99
N LEU A 755 45.52 6.69 12.86
CA LEU A 755 44.25 6.00 13.09
C LEU A 755 43.20 7.10 13.15
N ASN A 756 42.38 7.21 12.10
CA ASN A 756 41.37 8.26 11.97
C ASN A 756 40.08 7.77 12.62
N ILE A 757 39.93 8.01 13.92
CA ILE A 757 38.71 7.68 14.66
C ILE A 757 38.12 8.99 15.17
N LYS A 758 36.92 9.32 14.70
CA LYS A 758 36.16 10.48 15.20
C LYS A 758 35.49 10.12 16.52
N ILE A 759 35.40 11.07 17.44
CA ILE A 759 34.76 10.92 18.75
C ILE A 759 33.63 11.95 18.85
N GLY A 760 32.41 11.46 18.98
CA GLY A 760 31.21 12.28 19.07
C GLY A 760 30.30 11.83 20.21
N THR A 761 29.12 12.42 20.27
CA THR A 761 28.14 12.11 21.31
C THR A 761 26.72 12.07 20.80
N MET A 762 25.89 11.35 21.55
CA MET A 762 24.45 11.33 21.37
C MET A 762 23.84 12.53 22.09
N ILE A 763 23.02 13.33 21.38
CA ILE A 763 22.15 14.32 22.01
C ILE A 763 20.76 13.70 22.14
N GLU A 764 20.46 13.26 23.35
CA GLU A 764 19.23 12.53 23.65
C GLU A 764 18.61 12.92 25.00
N LEU A 765 19.16 13.95 25.64
CA LEU A 765 18.63 14.58 26.84
C LEU A 765 18.38 16.08 26.58
N PRO A 766 17.27 16.67 27.08
CA PRO A 766 16.95 18.09 26.88
C PRO A 766 18.08 19.02 27.31
N ARG A 767 18.76 18.70 28.43
CA ARG A 767 19.92 19.47 28.90
C ARG A 767 21.03 19.55 27.85
N ALA A 768 21.32 18.44 27.17
CA ALA A 768 22.34 18.38 26.13
C ALA A 768 22.01 19.28 24.93
N CYS A 769 20.72 19.41 24.58
CA CYS A 769 20.28 20.34 23.55
C CYS A 769 20.62 21.80 23.90
N PHE A 770 20.40 22.20 25.16
CA PHE A 770 20.73 23.55 25.61
C PHE A 770 22.25 23.78 25.69
N ILE A 771 23.07 22.79 26.04
CA ILE A 771 24.53 22.99 26.13
C ILE A 771 25.29 22.54 24.86
N ALA A 772 24.60 22.37 23.73
CA ALA A 772 25.19 21.82 22.52
C ALA A 772 26.38 22.61 21.96
N ASN A 773 26.45 23.93 22.22
CA ASN A 773 27.63 24.75 21.90
C ASN A 773 28.88 24.27 22.65
N LYS A 774 28.77 24.01 23.96
CA LYS A 774 29.89 23.51 24.78
C LYS A 774 30.31 22.11 24.35
N ILE A 775 29.34 21.25 24.05
CA ILE A 775 29.60 19.90 23.52
C ILE A 775 30.35 19.98 22.18
N ALA A 776 29.92 20.86 21.28
CA ALA A 776 30.51 21.01 19.95
C ALA A 776 31.96 21.53 19.94
N GLN A 777 32.45 22.15 21.03
CA GLN A 777 33.87 22.50 21.18
C GLN A 777 34.77 21.27 21.21
N HIS A 778 34.23 20.14 21.68
CA HIS A 778 35.00 18.92 21.91
C HIS A 778 34.54 17.74 21.06
N ALA A 779 33.31 17.73 20.53
CA ALA A 779 32.80 16.62 19.73
C ALA A 779 33.12 16.79 18.23
N ASP A 780 33.56 15.71 17.57
CA ASP A 780 33.78 15.68 16.12
C ASP A 780 32.45 15.56 15.34
N PHE A 781 31.42 15.01 15.99
CA PHE A 781 30.08 14.87 15.45
C PHE A 781 29.04 14.75 16.58
N ILE A 782 27.78 14.99 16.24
CA ILE A 782 26.60 14.82 17.09
C ILE A 782 25.61 13.89 16.39
N SER A 783 24.94 13.02 17.14
CA SER A 783 23.79 12.26 16.64
C SER A 783 22.61 12.43 17.59
N PHE A 784 21.44 12.80 17.08
CA PHE A 784 20.24 12.89 17.91
C PHE A 784 19.66 11.50 18.17
N GLY A 785 19.57 11.11 19.44
CA GLY A 785 18.82 9.96 19.91
C GLY A 785 17.38 10.37 20.16
N THR A 786 16.60 10.47 19.09
CA THR A 786 15.25 11.09 19.17
C THR A 786 14.26 10.29 20.00
N ASN A 787 14.44 8.97 20.15
CA ASN A 787 13.58 8.15 20.99
C ASN A 787 13.68 8.58 22.47
N ASP A 788 14.87 8.57 23.06
CA ASP A 788 15.10 9.00 24.45
C ASP A 788 14.83 10.51 24.64
N LEU A 789 15.11 11.32 23.61
CA LEU A 789 14.78 12.75 23.64
C LEU A 789 13.26 12.98 23.71
N THR A 790 12.46 12.23 22.92
CA THR A 790 10.99 12.27 23.00
C THR A 790 10.53 11.83 24.39
N GLN A 791 11.05 10.71 24.90
CA GLN A 791 10.67 10.21 26.23
C GLN A 791 10.89 11.26 27.32
N THR A 792 12.06 11.89 27.34
CA THR A 792 12.41 12.90 28.36
C THR A 792 11.77 14.27 28.14
N THR A 793 11.35 14.59 26.92
CA THR A 793 10.64 15.85 26.62
C THR A 793 9.17 15.77 26.99
N PHE A 794 8.50 14.65 26.66
CA PHE A 794 7.10 14.42 27.02
C PHE A 794 6.93 13.93 28.45
N GLY A 795 7.96 13.30 29.04
CA GLY A 795 7.80 12.53 30.27
C GLY A 795 7.10 11.19 30.05
N PHE A 796 7.18 10.64 28.83
CA PHE A 796 6.56 9.36 28.46
C PHE A 796 7.57 8.23 28.54
N SER A 797 7.24 7.19 29.31
CA SER A 797 7.92 5.91 29.19
C SER A 797 7.43 5.19 27.93
N ARG A 798 8.37 4.81 27.06
CA ARG A 798 8.04 4.12 25.81
C ARG A 798 7.41 2.75 26.06
N ASP A 799 7.78 2.10 27.16
CA ASP A 799 7.27 0.76 27.49
C ASP A 799 5.86 0.82 28.10
N ASP A 800 5.46 1.98 28.66
CA ASP A 800 4.19 2.14 29.39
C ASP A 800 3.13 2.94 28.61
N ILE A 801 3.52 3.66 27.55
CA ILE A 801 2.66 4.57 26.78
C ILE A 801 1.42 3.89 26.16
N GLY A 802 1.50 2.59 25.90
CA GLY A 802 0.39 1.81 25.33
C GLY A 802 -0.87 1.80 26.20
N SER A 803 -0.75 2.09 27.50
CA SER A 803 -1.88 2.14 28.43
C SER A 803 -2.84 3.31 28.22
N PHE A 804 -2.39 4.43 27.64
CA PHE A 804 -3.20 5.65 27.49
C PHE A 804 -3.17 6.28 26.09
N LEU A 805 -2.16 5.96 25.25
CA LEU A 805 -2.02 6.56 23.92
C LEU A 805 -3.22 6.36 22.99
N PRO A 806 -3.90 5.18 22.94
CA PRO A 806 -5.09 5.02 22.11
C PRO A 806 -6.16 6.06 22.42
N GLN A 807 -6.42 6.31 23.71
CA GLN A 807 -7.40 7.31 24.15
C GLN A 807 -6.97 8.75 23.79
N TYR A 808 -5.67 9.05 23.86
CA TYR A 808 -5.13 10.35 23.44
C TYR A 808 -5.32 10.62 21.95
N LEU A 809 -5.18 9.58 21.11
CA LEU A 809 -5.41 9.68 19.67
C LEU A 809 -6.91 9.80 19.36
N GLU A 810 -7.76 9.00 20.01
CA GLU A 810 -9.23 9.07 19.85
C GLU A 810 -9.80 10.44 20.23
N GLN A 811 -9.30 11.05 21.30
CA GLN A 811 -9.71 12.38 21.76
C GLN A 811 -9.00 13.52 21.02
N ASN A 812 -8.13 13.22 20.04
CA ASN A 812 -7.30 14.20 19.33
C ASN A 812 -6.44 15.10 20.26
N ILE A 813 -6.06 14.61 21.44
CA ILE A 813 -5.08 15.28 22.32
C ILE A 813 -3.71 15.27 21.62
N LEU A 814 -3.38 14.13 20.99
CA LEU A 814 -2.26 14.02 20.07
C LEU A 814 -2.80 13.64 18.69
N SER A 815 -2.22 14.23 17.66
CA SER A 815 -2.58 13.91 16.28
C SER A 815 -1.94 12.62 15.79
N ASN A 816 -0.84 12.19 16.42
CA ASN A 816 0.01 11.08 16.00
C ASN A 816 0.78 10.52 17.22
N ASP A 817 1.24 9.28 17.12
CA ASP A 817 2.20 8.70 18.07
C ASP A 817 3.57 9.43 17.98
N PRO A 818 4.03 10.09 19.06
CA PRO A 818 5.25 10.89 19.05
C PRO A 818 6.54 10.07 18.96
N PHE A 819 6.46 8.73 19.07
CA PHE A 819 7.60 7.83 18.85
C PHE A 819 7.70 7.33 17.41
N GLN A 820 6.63 7.45 16.63
CA GLN A 820 6.61 7.14 15.20
C GLN A 820 6.84 8.39 14.35
N HIS A 821 6.17 9.49 14.73
CA HIS A 821 6.25 10.78 14.07
C HIS A 821 6.87 11.79 15.02
N LEU A 822 7.94 12.45 14.59
CA LEU A 822 8.65 13.43 15.39
C LEU A 822 7.70 14.59 15.73
N ASP A 823 7.56 14.88 17.02
CA ASP A 823 6.90 16.10 17.47
C ASP A 823 7.71 17.32 17.03
N GLU A 824 7.20 18.02 16.02
CA GLU A 824 7.84 19.20 15.44
C GLU A 824 7.88 20.39 16.41
N THR A 825 6.91 20.48 17.33
CA THR A 825 6.68 21.67 18.16
C THR A 825 7.42 21.68 19.49
N GLY A 826 7.65 20.51 20.10
CA GLY A 826 8.46 20.36 21.31
C GLY A 826 9.83 19.78 20.99
N VAL A 827 9.89 18.48 20.66
CA VAL A 827 11.15 17.77 20.40
C VAL A 827 11.92 18.40 19.23
N GLY A 828 11.21 18.80 18.18
CA GLY A 828 11.78 19.48 17.01
C GLY A 828 12.44 20.82 17.35
N GLU A 829 11.85 21.63 18.24
CA GLU A 829 12.46 22.89 18.67
C GLU A 829 13.70 22.66 19.54
N LEU A 830 13.74 21.61 20.37
CA LEU A 830 14.98 21.23 21.08
C LEU A 830 16.10 20.84 20.11
N ILE A 831 15.80 20.07 19.07
CA ILE A 831 16.76 19.71 18.02
C ILE A 831 17.28 20.98 17.31
N LYS A 832 16.39 21.90 16.95
CA LYS A 832 16.73 23.17 16.30
C LYS A 832 17.65 24.04 17.17
N ILE A 833 17.36 24.16 18.46
CA ILE A 833 18.21 24.87 19.44
C ILE A 833 19.60 24.24 19.48
N ALA A 834 19.65 22.91 19.59
CA ALA A 834 20.91 22.16 19.66
C ALA A 834 21.75 22.35 18.40
N ILE A 835 21.16 22.24 17.20
CA ILE A 835 21.85 22.43 15.92
C ILE A 835 22.39 23.86 15.82
N LYS A 836 21.56 24.87 16.11
CA LYS A 836 21.98 26.28 16.06
C LYS A 836 23.18 26.54 16.98
N ARG A 837 23.13 26.06 18.22
CA ARG A 837 24.20 26.23 19.23
C ARG A 837 25.47 25.45 18.87
N ALA A 838 25.34 24.23 18.34
CA ALA A 838 26.48 23.44 17.89
C ALA A 838 27.19 24.13 16.71
N LYS A 839 26.43 24.54 15.69
CA LYS A 839 26.97 25.19 14.48
C LYS A 839 27.55 26.58 14.73
N SER A 840 27.05 27.32 15.72
CA SER A 840 27.65 28.61 16.11
C SER A 840 29.06 28.46 16.69
N THR A 841 29.39 27.28 17.19
CA THR A 841 30.71 26.96 17.77
C THR A 841 31.61 26.27 16.77
N ASN A 842 31.07 25.29 16.05
CA ASN A 842 31.77 24.54 15.01
C ASN A 842 30.86 24.39 13.79
N SER A 843 31.04 25.27 12.80
CA SER A 843 30.21 25.30 11.60
C SER A 843 30.34 24.04 10.73
N LYS A 844 31.42 23.27 10.91
CA LYS A 844 31.71 22.02 10.18
C LYS A 844 31.36 20.76 10.96
N ILE A 845 30.75 20.88 12.15
CA ILE A 845 30.37 19.71 12.95
C ILE A 845 29.36 18.86 12.18
N LYS A 846 29.62 17.55 12.10
CA LYS A 846 28.70 16.60 11.46
C LYS A 846 27.53 16.31 12.40
N ILE A 847 26.30 16.44 11.92
CA ILE A 847 25.07 16.27 12.67
C ILE A 847 24.21 15.20 12.02
N GLY A 848 23.86 14.17 12.78
CA GLY A 848 22.96 13.10 12.35
C GLY A 848 21.72 12.98 13.22
N VAL A 849 20.73 12.26 12.70
CA VAL A 849 19.58 11.79 13.50
C VAL A 849 19.49 10.27 13.39
N CYS A 850 19.41 9.59 14.52
CA CYS A 850 19.20 8.15 14.60
C CYS A 850 17.94 7.82 15.41
N GLY A 851 17.30 6.71 15.08
CA GLY A 851 16.06 6.27 15.71
C GLY A 851 14.98 5.98 14.66
N GLU A 852 13.74 5.89 15.11
CA GLU A 852 12.61 5.55 14.23
C GLU A 852 12.22 6.70 13.31
N HIS A 853 12.29 7.93 13.83
CA HIS A 853 12.06 9.17 13.10
C HIS A 853 13.00 9.36 11.89
N GLY A 854 14.20 8.78 11.95
CA GLY A 854 15.16 8.80 10.82
C GLY A 854 14.70 8.03 9.59
N GLY A 855 13.61 7.24 9.70
CA GLY A 855 12.98 6.50 8.62
C GLY A 855 11.52 6.86 8.38
N ASP A 856 10.99 7.87 9.07
CA ASP A 856 9.61 8.36 8.89
C ASP A 856 9.59 9.52 7.88
N PRO A 857 8.82 9.45 6.77
CA PRO A 857 8.79 10.50 5.76
C PRO A 857 8.44 11.90 6.28
N LYS A 858 7.48 12.02 7.23
CA LYS A 858 7.09 13.31 7.80
C LYS A 858 8.23 13.91 8.62
N SER A 859 8.81 13.12 9.51
CA SER A 859 9.97 13.48 10.34
C SER A 859 11.17 13.89 9.47
N ILE A 860 11.50 13.11 8.43
CA ILE A 860 12.60 13.43 7.51
C ILE A 860 12.37 14.76 6.81
N ASN A 861 11.13 15.06 6.37
CA ASN A 861 10.81 16.33 5.74
C ASN A 861 11.09 17.52 6.67
N PHE A 862 10.67 17.41 7.93
CA PHE A 862 10.97 18.43 8.94
C PHE A 862 12.48 18.53 9.23
N LEU A 863 13.14 17.42 9.54
CA LEU A 863 14.56 17.34 9.88
C LEU A 863 15.47 17.85 8.76
N SER A 864 15.12 17.59 7.49
CA SER A 864 15.91 18.02 6.34
C SER A 864 16.08 19.54 6.24
N LYS A 865 15.13 20.30 6.78
CA LYS A 865 15.15 21.78 6.79
C LYS A 865 16.03 22.34 7.90
N MET A 866 16.48 21.51 8.84
CA MET A 866 17.23 21.94 10.03
C MET A 866 18.75 21.96 9.82
N GLY A 867 19.24 21.57 8.63
CA GLY A 867 20.66 21.54 8.32
C GLY A 867 21.40 20.39 9.01
N ILE A 868 20.77 19.22 9.15
CA ILE A 868 21.47 17.96 9.46
C ILE A 868 22.27 17.48 8.24
N ASP A 869 23.23 16.58 8.43
CA ASP A 869 24.04 15.99 7.34
C ASP A 869 23.54 14.62 6.90
N TYR A 870 22.90 13.88 7.82
CA TYR A 870 22.37 12.55 7.54
C TYR A 870 21.22 12.14 8.46
N VAL A 871 20.40 11.22 7.96
CA VAL A 871 19.45 10.44 8.76
C VAL A 871 19.90 8.98 8.84
N SER A 872 19.54 8.28 9.92
CA SER A 872 19.91 6.88 10.15
C SER A 872 18.72 6.08 10.66
N CYS A 873 18.30 5.09 9.86
CA CYS A 873 17.12 4.27 10.11
C CYS A 873 17.44 2.79 10.01
N SER A 874 16.49 1.90 10.31
CA SER A 874 16.68 0.47 10.07
C SER A 874 16.98 0.17 8.58
N PRO A 875 17.64 -0.95 8.25
CA PRO A 875 18.04 -1.27 6.87
C PRO A 875 16.89 -1.14 5.86
N TYR A 876 15.73 -1.72 6.17
CA TYR A 876 14.56 -1.75 5.28
C TYR A 876 13.90 -0.38 5.08
N ARG A 877 14.16 0.61 5.95
CA ARG A 877 13.68 1.98 5.78
C ARG A 877 14.64 2.86 4.97
N VAL A 878 15.84 2.38 4.64
CA VAL A 878 16.84 3.15 3.86
C VAL A 878 16.30 3.60 2.49
N PRO A 879 15.59 2.74 1.71
CA PRO A 879 15.04 3.16 0.42
C PRO A 879 13.95 4.24 0.57
N ILE A 880 13.11 4.13 1.60
CA ILE A 880 12.03 5.09 1.91
C ILE A 880 12.63 6.44 2.31
N ALA A 881 13.63 6.43 3.20
CA ALA A 881 14.34 7.64 3.59
C ALA A 881 15.01 8.30 2.38
N SER A 882 15.59 7.50 1.48
CA SER A 882 16.20 7.99 0.24
C SER A 882 15.17 8.62 -0.69
N LEU A 883 14.02 7.97 -0.90
CA LEU A 883 12.90 8.51 -1.69
C LEU A 883 12.42 9.85 -1.13
N THR A 884 12.19 9.91 0.18
CA THR A 884 11.70 11.11 0.86
C THR A 884 12.66 12.28 0.66
N LEU A 885 13.95 12.06 0.88
CA LEU A 885 14.97 13.09 0.68
C LEU A 885 15.07 13.55 -0.79
N SER A 886 14.92 12.64 -1.76
CA SER A 886 14.91 12.99 -3.18
C SER A 886 13.66 13.77 -3.61
N LYS A 887 12.53 13.66 -2.89
CA LYS A 887 11.34 14.52 -3.10
C LYS A 887 11.57 15.95 -2.60
N ILE A 888 12.43 16.14 -1.60
CA ILE A 888 12.69 17.44 -0.96
C ILE A 888 13.77 18.24 -1.68
N SER A 889 14.81 17.58 -2.20
CA SER A 889 15.86 18.23 -3.00
C SER A 889 15.25 18.97 -4.20
N ARG A 890 15.22 20.31 -4.12
CA ARG A 890 14.88 21.21 -5.23
C ARG A 890 16.10 21.47 -6.08
#